data_AF-A0A094CYD8-F1
#
_entry.id   AF-A0A094CYD8-F1
#
_cell.length_a   1.000
_cell.length_b   1.000
_cell.length_c   1.000
_cell.angle_alpha   90.00
_cell.angle_beta   90.00
_cell.angle_gamma   90.00
#
_symmetry.space_group_name_H-M   'P 1'
#
loop_
_entity.id
_entity.type
_entity.pdbx_description
1 polymer ?
#
loop_
_entity_poly.entity_id
_entity_poly.type
_entity_poly.pdbx_seq_one_letter_code
_entity_poly.pdbx_strand_id
1 'polypeptide(L)'
;MAQEISQETNTKVLIACLCVAVVFVSMRCVARWYKTHGVPWAAEDLFMYLALISFANTCALYLATMPTLYNATEIMAGKMEPYASLPADLVAMLKEFFAVQMFFWLTLWAVKWSLLFMFKRLTKGIRLYTNIWWGALAFTVLTFIGCVVSGVTSCSSMDAWFTAGLCDTPRDARAKAISLWYCMAVDVLGDLLIMIIPIRVLVSLRITLLEKLSIGVVFVVGIITMVFAIVRVISLNSSVNGGQVSTQWLMLWAGIEGAVAIIVGCLPSFAIFIRGRVEESHVRYEPYPPNTSSKSSNHRAHLQHSRIKSAARNESVMLEDMESIGWGQDGGSRKSLVGDGITITHAWSQKSHRDPGAEMERERRQKMGLTGVSVQSHAVESRNNGEAASGRQRISLNAGWRFERFTSNPDSLSYDTLKQWILPSANNFISGTKHVRPSADPPGGNVSYVQESFDDKSWEAVDLPHDWAIKGPFNAPGISGEMGRLPSNGVGWYRRSITLTAEDIAAGRSTFLDIDGAMSYSAVWINGYLVGGWPYGYNSFRLDLTGHLKAGSNLLAIRLDNALDSSRYYPGAGIYRNIWLIKADATHVGQFGTFITTHDVSSKSASLDLTVEVENHRSTSQQVTINTAVYEYDPLAKKAKGKALATFSEATVEVAAGAKGSADSSATVKNPKLWGPAPSQKPNLHVAITTLTIAGVKIDSYETEFGIRSVVHDATKGVLINGEAVRIQGVCNHHDLGSLGAAFNIRAGERQLQMLQEMGGNALRTSHNPPAPELLDLSDRLGMIVLDEIFDTWGTKKKSHDFHLIFPDWHEPDLRAFIRRDRNHPSVIAWSVGNEIPDQSDPATGKVAQELRNIVREEDLTRPVTQGMNTASPGDLTAQTMDIEGLNYQGEGHGNDTSSTFPSFRVAFPDKLIYTSESASTVSSRGIYVFPVTRENNAVFGPDSGEDVEARHLSDYGLYEPSWGASPDKVFAAQDEHPYVAGEYVWTGWDYVGEPTPFDTSRSSYFGIIDMAGFKKDRFFQYQSRWRSDFPMAHILPHWTWPDRVGLVTPVHVFSSADEAELFVNGKFRWDDVIYQPGDLRVVTYKNGKEWAVDTKRTVGSAAKLVISADRTAIGLDNDLSFVSIAVVDSKGDIVPQASNSIIFSISGPGTIVSTDNGDPTDMTAFPSLTRKAFSGHALAIVRANSAGTITVSATADGITGAKVTLKAR
;
A
#
# COMPACT_ATOMS: atom_id res chain seq x y z
N MET A 1 42.99 -2.03 -24.33
CA MET A 1 44.14 -1.15 -24.03
C MET A 1 43.85 -0.51 -22.67
N ALA A 2 44.50 -0.98 -21.60
CA ALA A 2 44.41 -0.30 -20.31
C ALA A 2 45.17 1.02 -20.43
N GLN A 3 44.54 2.13 -20.06
CA GLN A 3 45.14 3.47 -20.10
C GLN A 3 46.32 3.50 -19.11
N GLU A 4 47.54 3.74 -19.58
CA GLU A 4 48.72 3.86 -18.69
C GLU A 4 48.59 5.12 -17.83
N ILE A 5 48.88 5.02 -16.53
CA ILE A 5 48.73 6.15 -15.59
C ILE A 5 49.90 7.10 -15.79
N SER A 6 49.62 8.39 -15.98
CA SER A 6 50.68 9.39 -16.11
C SER A 6 51.54 9.51 -14.84
N GLN A 7 52.83 9.81 -15.01
CA GLN A 7 53.75 10.06 -13.89
C GLN A 7 53.23 11.16 -12.95
N GLU A 8 52.64 12.21 -13.52
CA GLU A 8 52.06 13.32 -12.75
C GLU A 8 50.89 12.85 -11.87
N THR A 9 50.00 12.01 -12.40
CA THR A 9 48.89 11.43 -11.65
C THR A 9 49.40 10.59 -10.48
N ASN A 10 50.34 9.67 -10.73
CA ASN A 10 50.89 8.80 -9.70
C ASN A 10 51.63 9.58 -8.61
N THR A 11 52.36 10.63 -9.00
CA THR A 11 53.04 11.54 -8.06
C THR A 11 52.03 12.26 -7.15
N LYS A 12 50.99 12.86 -7.73
CA LYS A 12 49.95 13.58 -6.98
C LYS A 12 49.20 12.66 -6.01
N VAL A 13 48.82 11.46 -6.46
CA VAL A 13 48.09 10.52 -5.61
C VAL A 13 48.95 10.04 -4.44
N LEU A 14 50.22 9.72 -4.68
CA LEU A 14 51.11 9.23 -3.62
C LEU A 14 51.38 10.31 -2.56
N ILE A 15 51.60 11.56 -2.99
CA ILE A 15 51.73 12.70 -2.07
C ILE A 15 50.44 12.93 -1.28
N ALA A 16 49.28 12.89 -1.95
CA ALA A 16 47.99 13.04 -1.28
C ALA A 16 47.76 11.94 -0.23
N CYS A 17 48.07 10.69 -0.56
CA CYS A 17 47.97 9.54 0.35
C CYS A 17 48.86 9.72 1.59
N LEU A 18 50.11 10.18 1.40
CA LEU A 18 51.02 10.46 2.50
C LEU A 18 50.51 11.60 3.40
N CYS A 19 50.05 12.71 2.81
CA CYS A 19 49.49 13.84 3.55
C CYS A 19 48.29 13.42 4.41
N VAL A 20 47.37 12.63 3.84
CA VAL A 20 46.20 12.12 4.55
C VAL A 20 46.62 11.19 5.70
N ALA A 21 47.56 10.27 5.46
CA ALA A 21 48.06 9.39 6.50
C ALA A 21 48.69 10.16 7.69
N VAL A 22 49.51 11.19 7.39
CA VAL A 22 50.11 12.06 8.41
C VAL A 22 49.03 12.79 9.22
N VAL A 23 48.01 13.33 8.57
CA VAL A 23 46.90 14.03 9.23
C VAL A 23 46.16 13.10 10.17
N PHE A 24 45.79 11.90 9.72
CA PHE A 24 45.02 10.95 10.54
C PHE A 24 45.80 10.45 11.76
N VAL A 25 47.09 10.15 11.62
CA VAL A 25 47.92 9.74 12.77
C VAL A 25 48.14 10.91 13.72
N SER A 26 48.32 12.14 13.21
CA SER A 26 48.45 13.35 14.04
C SER A 26 47.16 13.64 14.82
N MET A 27 46.00 13.55 14.17
CA MET A 27 44.70 13.66 14.82
C MET A 27 44.54 12.59 15.89
N ARG A 28 44.96 11.34 15.62
CA ARG A 28 44.93 10.25 16.60
C ARG A 28 45.77 10.61 17.83
N CYS A 29 46.97 11.14 17.64
CA CYS A 29 47.83 11.61 18.74
C CYS A 29 47.14 12.67 19.58
N VAL A 30 46.50 13.66 18.95
CA VAL A 30 45.78 14.74 19.63
C VAL A 30 44.59 14.19 20.42
N ALA A 31 43.78 13.31 19.82
CA ALA A 31 42.63 12.67 20.48
C ALA A 31 43.06 11.86 21.71
N ARG A 32 44.18 11.14 21.61
CA ARG A 32 44.74 10.35 22.70
C ARG A 32 45.34 11.23 23.79
N TRP A 33 46.09 12.26 23.41
CA TRP A 33 46.64 13.26 24.34
C TRP A 33 45.54 13.96 25.13
N TYR A 34 44.45 14.37 24.47
CA TYR A 34 43.30 14.99 25.14
C TYR A 34 42.69 14.08 26.21
N LYS A 35 42.62 12.77 25.96
CA LYS A 35 42.06 11.80 26.91
C LYS A 35 43.01 11.44 28.05
N THR A 36 44.30 11.27 27.79
CA THR A 36 45.27 10.78 28.79
C THR A 36 46.15 11.86 29.39
N HIS A 37 46.03 13.11 28.94
CA HIS A 37 46.85 14.27 29.35
C HIS A 37 48.37 13.98 29.30
N GLY A 38 48.79 13.18 28.33
CA GLY A 38 50.16 12.68 28.19
C GLY A 38 50.42 12.05 26.83
N VAL A 39 51.68 11.89 26.45
CA VAL A 39 52.09 11.37 25.13
C VAL A 39 51.65 9.89 24.97
N PRO A 40 51.09 9.46 23.83
CA PRO A 40 50.55 8.11 23.66
C PRO A 40 51.69 7.09 23.45
N TRP A 41 52.13 6.44 24.52
CA TRP A 41 53.17 5.39 24.51
C TRP A 41 52.62 3.96 24.58
N ALA A 42 51.31 3.77 24.39
CA ALA A 42 50.73 2.43 24.37
C ALA A 42 51.19 1.64 23.14
N ALA A 43 51.28 0.31 23.26
CA ALA A 43 51.73 -0.56 22.17
C ALA A 43 50.94 -0.34 20.86
N GLU A 44 49.63 -0.13 20.96
CA GLU A 44 48.77 0.21 19.82
C GLU A 44 49.14 1.52 19.10
N ASP A 45 49.67 2.52 19.83
CA ASP A 45 50.06 3.80 19.25
C ASP A 45 51.47 3.72 18.66
N LEU A 46 52.39 3.00 19.31
CA LEU A 46 53.74 2.72 18.80
C LEU A 46 53.70 2.00 17.45
N PHE A 47 52.83 1.00 17.28
CA PHE A 47 52.67 0.32 16.01
C PHE A 47 52.04 1.22 14.93
N MET A 48 51.23 2.21 15.30
CA MET A 48 50.70 3.18 14.34
C MET A 48 51.78 4.17 13.87
N TYR A 49 52.70 4.57 14.75
CA TYR A 49 53.87 5.37 14.35
C TYR A 49 54.81 4.57 13.45
N LEU A 50 55.01 3.29 13.76
CA LEU A 50 55.78 2.38 12.91
C LEU A 50 55.14 2.25 11.52
N ALA A 51 53.81 2.15 11.45
CA ALA A 51 53.08 2.13 10.18
C ALA A 51 53.29 3.42 9.39
N LEU A 52 53.17 4.60 10.02
CA LEU A 52 53.37 5.89 9.36
C LEU A 52 54.80 6.06 8.84
N ILE A 53 55.81 5.73 9.66
CA ILE A 53 57.23 5.84 9.25
C ILE A 53 57.51 4.91 8.08
N SER A 54 57.00 3.67 8.14
CA SER A 54 57.17 2.68 7.06
C SER A 54 56.46 3.13 5.78
N PHE A 55 55.26 3.71 5.90
CA PHE A 55 54.51 4.24 4.76
C PHE A 55 55.17 5.47 4.14
N ALA A 56 55.72 6.37 4.96
CA ALA A 56 56.49 7.52 4.50
C ALA A 56 57.75 7.08 3.72
N ASN A 57 58.47 6.06 4.22
CA ASN A 57 59.59 5.48 3.49
C ASN A 57 59.15 4.82 2.18
N THR A 58 58.01 4.13 2.19
CA THR A 58 57.42 3.55 0.96
C THR A 58 57.12 4.63 -0.07
N CYS A 59 56.48 5.72 0.34
CA CYS A 59 56.17 6.85 -0.54
C CYS A 59 57.44 7.55 -1.05
N ALA A 60 58.42 7.79 -0.19
CA ALA A 60 59.67 8.46 -0.56
C ALA A 60 60.46 7.63 -1.59
N LEU A 61 60.58 6.33 -1.38
CA LEU A 61 61.25 5.42 -2.30
C LEU A 61 60.47 5.27 -3.63
N TYR A 62 59.14 5.25 -3.59
CA TYR A 62 58.35 5.29 -4.83
C TYR A 62 58.52 6.60 -5.59
N LEU A 63 58.56 7.76 -4.92
CA LEU A 63 58.83 9.04 -5.58
C LEU A 63 60.24 9.10 -6.18
N ALA A 64 61.23 8.47 -5.53
CA ALA A 64 62.59 8.37 -6.04
C ALA A 64 62.71 7.46 -7.27
N THR A 65 62.00 6.32 -7.26
CA THR A 65 62.00 5.36 -8.39
C THR A 65 61.18 5.79 -9.59
N MET A 66 60.14 6.63 -9.39
CA MET A 66 59.18 7.00 -10.45
C MET A 66 59.85 7.51 -11.73
N PRO A 67 60.75 8.52 -11.71
CA PRO A 67 61.35 9.04 -12.95
C PRO A 67 62.08 7.95 -13.74
N THR A 68 62.84 7.10 -13.06
CA THR A 68 63.58 5.99 -13.69
C THR A 68 62.64 4.94 -14.27
N LEU A 69 61.55 4.59 -13.56
CA LEU A 69 60.54 3.65 -14.04
C LEU A 69 59.87 4.17 -15.32
N TYR A 70 59.43 5.42 -15.34
CA TYR A 70 58.73 6.01 -16.49
C TYR A 70 59.67 6.20 -17.69
N ASN A 71 60.91 6.62 -17.46
CA ASN A 71 61.93 6.69 -18.51
C ASN A 71 62.23 5.29 -19.08
N ALA A 72 62.35 4.27 -18.22
CA ALA A 72 62.57 2.88 -18.67
C ALA A 72 61.39 2.36 -19.51
N THR A 73 60.14 2.66 -19.14
CA THR A 73 58.96 2.26 -19.94
C THR A 73 58.90 2.98 -21.28
N GLU A 74 59.26 4.27 -21.35
CA GLU A 74 59.27 5.04 -22.59
C GLU A 74 60.41 4.60 -23.53
N ILE A 75 61.57 4.20 -22.97
CA ILE A 75 62.68 3.58 -23.73
C ILE A 75 62.25 2.22 -24.28
N MET A 76 61.62 1.37 -23.47
CA MET A 76 61.09 0.07 -23.92
C MET A 76 60.00 0.22 -25.00
N ALA A 77 59.21 1.30 -24.96
CA ALA A 77 58.22 1.65 -25.97
C ALA A 77 58.83 2.29 -27.24
N GLY A 78 60.15 2.50 -27.30
CA GLY A 78 60.84 3.12 -28.43
C GLY A 78 60.60 4.63 -28.58
N LYS A 79 60.11 5.30 -27.53
CA LYS A 79 59.79 6.74 -27.53
C LYS A 79 60.93 7.60 -27.00
N MET A 80 61.94 6.99 -26.39
CA MET A 80 63.11 7.66 -25.82
C MET A 80 64.37 6.81 -26.05
N GLU A 81 65.48 7.44 -26.40
CA GLU A 81 66.77 6.73 -26.55
C GLU A 81 67.42 6.44 -25.18
N PRO A 82 68.10 5.30 -24.99
CA PRO A 82 68.80 4.98 -23.75
C PRO A 82 69.88 6.02 -23.40
N TYR A 83 69.93 6.45 -22.14
CA TYR A 83 70.91 7.42 -21.64
C TYR A 83 72.05 6.74 -20.86
N ALA A 84 73.21 7.41 -20.75
CA ALA A 84 74.46 6.79 -20.27
C ALA A 84 74.41 6.27 -18.82
N SER A 85 73.63 6.89 -17.93
CA SER A 85 73.45 6.45 -16.54
C SER A 85 72.37 5.38 -16.34
N LEU A 86 71.64 4.99 -17.40
CA LEU A 86 70.49 4.08 -17.31
C LEU A 86 70.80 2.75 -16.59
N PRO A 87 71.94 2.06 -16.82
CA PRO A 87 72.24 0.82 -16.10
C PRO A 87 72.41 1.02 -14.59
N ALA A 88 73.01 2.14 -14.18
CA ALA A 88 73.19 2.47 -12.76
C ALA A 88 71.84 2.84 -12.11
N ASP A 89 71.01 3.60 -12.83
CA ASP A 89 69.68 4.00 -12.36
C ASP A 89 68.72 2.80 -12.26
N LEU A 90 68.78 1.84 -13.19
CA LEU A 90 68.00 0.60 -13.13
C LEU A 90 68.39 -0.27 -11.93
N VAL A 91 69.68 -0.37 -11.61
CA VAL A 91 70.16 -1.08 -10.42
C VAL A 91 69.71 -0.39 -9.13
N ALA A 92 69.75 0.95 -9.09
CA ALA A 92 69.21 1.72 -7.97
C ALA A 92 67.70 1.49 -7.80
N MET A 93 66.95 1.55 -8.91
CA MET A 93 65.52 1.30 -8.94
C MET A 93 65.14 -0.09 -8.41
N LEU A 94 65.89 -1.15 -8.77
CA LEU A 94 65.66 -2.51 -8.25
C LEU A 94 65.88 -2.61 -6.73
N LYS A 95 66.93 -1.96 -6.20
CA LYS A 95 67.19 -1.90 -4.76
C LYS A 95 66.08 -1.16 -4.02
N GLU A 96 65.61 -0.06 -4.59
CA GLU A 96 64.54 0.76 -4.04
C GLU A 96 63.19 0.00 -4.06
N PHE A 97 62.83 -0.68 -5.15
CA PHE A 97 61.62 -1.51 -5.19
C PHE A 97 61.63 -2.66 -4.18
N PHE A 98 62.78 -3.32 -3.99
CA PHE A 98 62.94 -4.33 -2.95
C PHE A 98 62.69 -3.75 -1.55
N ALA A 99 63.26 -2.58 -1.26
CA ALA A 99 63.06 -1.88 0.01
C ALA A 99 61.60 -1.43 0.21
N VAL A 100 60.97 -0.87 -0.83
CA VAL A 100 59.54 -0.52 -0.83
C VAL A 100 58.70 -1.71 -0.43
N GLN A 101 58.94 -2.89 -1.02
CA GLN A 101 58.14 -4.07 -0.73
C GLN A 101 58.16 -4.44 0.76
N MET A 102 59.32 -4.33 1.41
CA MET A 102 59.48 -4.60 2.84
C MET A 102 58.75 -3.57 3.71
N PHE A 103 58.92 -2.27 3.40
CA PHE A 103 58.27 -1.20 4.15
C PHE A 103 56.75 -1.18 3.96
N PHE A 104 56.27 -1.56 2.77
CA PHE A 104 54.85 -1.68 2.50
C PHE A 104 54.22 -2.79 3.35
N TRP A 105 54.82 -3.99 3.40
CA TRP A 105 54.34 -5.06 4.28
C TRP A 105 54.44 -4.67 5.75
N LEU A 106 55.53 -4.02 6.16
CA LEU A 106 55.64 -3.55 7.54
C LEU A 106 54.53 -2.55 7.89
N THR A 107 54.11 -1.71 6.95
CA THR A 107 52.99 -0.77 7.13
C THR A 107 51.69 -1.52 7.42
N LEU A 108 51.29 -2.48 6.58
CA LEU A 108 50.02 -3.21 6.73
C LEU A 108 49.99 -4.06 8.02
N TRP A 109 51.09 -4.75 8.34
CA TRP A 109 51.17 -5.57 9.55
C TRP A 109 51.27 -4.73 10.83
N ALA A 110 51.91 -3.57 10.78
CA ALA A 110 51.94 -2.65 11.92
C ALA A 110 50.54 -2.09 12.24
N VAL A 111 49.71 -1.78 11.22
CA VAL A 111 48.29 -1.43 11.43
C VAL A 111 47.52 -2.59 12.10
N LYS A 112 47.70 -3.82 11.60
CA LYS A 112 47.08 -5.03 12.17
C LYS A 112 47.48 -5.25 13.63
N TRP A 113 48.77 -5.09 13.96
CA TRP A 113 49.24 -5.18 15.34
C TRP A 113 48.67 -4.06 16.22
N SER A 114 48.57 -2.82 15.71
CA SER A 114 47.92 -1.72 16.41
C SER A 114 46.48 -2.06 16.83
N LEU A 115 45.67 -2.58 15.89
CA LEU A 115 44.29 -3.01 16.13
C LEU A 115 44.21 -4.19 17.11
N LEU A 116 45.09 -5.19 16.99
CA LEU A 116 45.16 -6.31 17.93
C LEU A 116 45.45 -5.85 19.36
N PHE A 117 46.43 -4.97 19.57
CA PHE A 117 46.75 -4.46 20.91
C PHE A 117 45.62 -3.60 21.49
N MET A 118 44.91 -2.85 20.64
CA MET A 118 43.68 -2.17 21.03
C MET A 118 42.60 -3.16 21.50
N PHE A 119 42.33 -4.23 20.75
CA PHE A 119 41.35 -5.25 21.13
C PHE A 119 41.75 -6.03 22.38
N LYS A 120 43.05 -6.28 22.59
CA LYS A 120 43.57 -6.86 23.84
C LYS A 120 43.19 -6.02 25.06
N ARG A 121 43.27 -4.69 24.92
CA ARG A 121 42.86 -3.78 25.99
C ARG A 121 41.35 -3.84 26.22
N LEU A 122 40.55 -3.90 25.17
CA LEU A 122 39.09 -3.93 25.24
C LEU A 122 38.52 -5.25 25.81
N THR A 123 39.23 -6.37 25.62
CA THR A 123 38.78 -7.71 26.03
C THR A 123 39.48 -8.24 27.30
N LYS A 124 40.16 -7.35 28.03
CA LYS A 124 40.93 -7.70 29.24
C LYS A 124 40.03 -8.32 30.31
N GLY A 125 40.29 -9.58 30.66
CA GLY A 125 39.58 -10.30 31.73
C GLY A 125 38.80 -11.53 31.27
N ILE A 126 38.63 -11.74 29.96
CA ILE A 126 37.89 -12.89 29.42
C ILE A 126 38.88 -13.93 28.87
N ARG A 127 38.95 -15.10 29.51
CA ARG A 127 39.95 -16.15 29.19
C ARG A 127 39.88 -16.63 27.73
N LEU A 128 38.68 -16.81 27.19
CA LEU A 128 38.48 -17.25 25.80
C LEU A 128 39.06 -16.26 24.79
N TYR A 129 38.77 -14.96 24.95
CA TYR A 129 39.27 -13.92 24.05
C TYR A 129 40.77 -13.69 24.16
N THR A 130 41.35 -13.93 25.35
CA THR A 130 42.81 -13.88 25.52
C THR A 130 43.50 -14.97 24.70
N ASN A 131 42.93 -16.18 24.64
CA ASN A 131 43.47 -17.28 23.84
C ASN A 131 43.31 -17.01 22.33
N ILE A 132 42.14 -16.52 21.91
CA ILE A 132 41.89 -16.13 20.51
C ILE A 132 42.85 -15.01 20.08
N TRP A 133 43.07 -14.03 20.95
CA TRP A 133 44.02 -12.93 20.68
C TRP A 133 45.45 -13.43 20.49
N TRP A 134 45.93 -14.36 21.32
CA TRP A 134 47.25 -14.96 21.15
C TRP A 134 47.36 -15.74 19.84
N GLY A 135 46.31 -16.46 19.46
CA GLY A 135 46.23 -17.14 18.16
C GLY A 135 46.32 -16.17 16.98
N ALA A 136 45.58 -15.05 17.05
CA ALA A 136 45.61 -14.02 16.01
C ALA A 136 46.95 -13.26 15.95
N LEU A 137 47.58 -12.99 17.09
CA LEU A 137 48.91 -12.40 17.12
C LEU A 137 49.96 -13.36 16.53
N ALA A 138 49.93 -14.64 16.91
CA ALA A 138 50.84 -15.64 16.36
C ALA A 138 50.67 -15.78 14.83
N PHE A 139 49.43 -15.83 14.35
CA PHE A 139 49.12 -15.86 12.92
C PHE A 139 49.67 -14.64 12.18
N THR A 140 49.43 -13.42 12.67
CA THR A 140 49.91 -12.19 12.02
C THR A 140 51.43 -12.07 12.01
N VAL A 141 52.12 -12.52 13.07
CA VAL A 141 53.60 -12.53 13.10
C VAL A 141 54.18 -13.57 12.15
N LEU A 142 53.64 -14.80 12.14
CA LEU A 142 54.11 -15.87 11.25
C LEU A 142 53.87 -15.54 9.78
N THR A 143 52.72 -14.94 9.46
CA THR A 143 52.40 -14.53 8.09
C THR A 143 53.28 -13.37 7.63
N PHE A 144 53.61 -12.40 8.49
CA PHE A 144 54.59 -11.35 8.17
C PHE A 144 55.96 -11.93 7.82
N ILE A 145 56.47 -12.84 8.65
CA ILE A 145 57.74 -13.54 8.39
C ILE A 145 57.65 -14.30 7.08
N GLY A 146 56.52 -14.98 6.82
CA GLY A 146 56.26 -15.66 5.57
C GLY A 146 56.33 -14.73 4.36
N CYS A 147 55.74 -13.53 4.44
CA CYS A 147 55.77 -12.52 3.37
C CYS A 147 57.20 -12.05 3.10
N VAL A 148 57.96 -11.76 4.15
CA VAL A 148 59.37 -11.35 4.04
C VAL A 148 60.20 -12.47 3.41
N VAL A 149 60.06 -13.71 3.87
CA VAL A 149 60.79 -14.86 3.34
C VAL A 149 60.42 -15.15 1.89
N SER A 150 59.12 -15.14 1.55
CA SER A 150 58.66 -15.36 0.17
C SER A 150 59.15 -14.27 -0.76
N GLY A 151 59.20 -13.02 -0.28
CA GLY A 151 59.79 -11.90 -1.01
C GLY A 151 61.29 -12.09 -1.24
N VAL A 152 62.07 -12.33 -0.19
CA VAL A 152 63.53 -12.51 -0.31
C VAL A 152 63.89 -13.68 -1.24
N THR A 153 63.12 -14.77 -1.18
CA THR A 153 63.40 -16.01 -1.94
C THR A 153 62.80 -16.05 -3.34
N SER A 154 62.12 -14.99 -3.80
CA SER A 154 61.49 -14.99 -5.13
C SER A 154 62.46 -14.80 -6.30
N CYS A 155 63.76 -14.62 -6.04
CA CYS A 155 64.83 -14.66 -7.03
C CYS A 155 65.82 -15.79 -6.72
N SER A 156 66.51 -16.26 -7.75
CA SER A 156 67.53 -17.30 -7.66
C SER A 156 68.69 -17.00 -6.69
N SER A 157 69.05 -15.73 -6.49
CA SER A 157 70.01 -15.27 -5.47
C SER A 157 69.79 -13.79 -5.09
N MET A 158 70.36 -13.34 -3.97
CA MET A 158 70.36 -11.92 -3.58
C MET A 158 71.18 -11.04 -4.52
N ASP A 159 72.17 -11.61 -5.22
CA ASP A 159 72.93 -10.91 -6.25
C ASP A 159 72.08 -10.68 -7.51
N ALA A 160 71.25 -11.67 -7.87
CA ALA A 160 70.29 -11.57 -8.97
C ALA A 160 69.17 -10.55 -8.68
N TRP A 161 68.81 -10.35 -7.41
CA TRP A 161 67.85 -9.31 -6.99
C TRP A 161 68.31 -7.89 -7.33
N PHE A 162 69.61 -7.63 -7.28
CA PHE A 162 70.18 -6.29 -7.42
C PHE A 162 71.00 -6.10 -8.71
N THR A 163 70.86 -7.02 -9.66
CA THR A 163 71.51 -6.95 -10.96
C THR A 163 70.46 -6.94 -12.06
N ALA A 164 70.48 -5.92 -12.91
CA ALA A 164 69.50 -5.75 -13.98
C ALA A 164 69.49 -6.96 -14.93
N GLY A 165 68.32 -7.56 -15.13
CA GLY A 165 68.11 -8.68 -16.06
C GLY A 165 68.44 -10.09 -15.53
N LEU A 166 69.00 -10.24 -14.31
CA LEU A 166 69.35 -11.56 -13.77
C LEU A 166 68.24 -12.25 -12.95
N CYS A 167 67.26 -11.49 -12.46
CA CYS A 167 66.07 -12.05 -11.82
C CYS A 167 64.84 -12.00 -12.74
N ASP A 168 64.96 -12.66 -13.89
CA ASP A 168 63.89 -12.72 -14.90
C ASP A 168 63.74 -14.12 -15.53
N THR A 169 64.27 -15.16 -14.88
CA THR A 169 64.04 -16.53 -15.35
C THR A 169 62.55 -16.91 -15.17
N PRO A 170 62.01 -17.85 -15.97
CA PRO A 170 60.63 -18.32 -15.79
C PRO A 170 60.33 -18.84 -14.38
N ARG A 171 61.35 -19.37 -13.66
CA ARG A 171 61.26 -19.74 -12.25
C ARG A 171 61.06 -18.52 -11.36
N ASP A 172 61.89 -17.49 -11.54
CA ASP A 172 61.85 -16.27 -10.73
C ASP A 172 60.55 -15.48 -10.93
N ALA A 173 60.08 -15.38 -12.18
CA ALA A 173 58.78 -14.77 -12.49
C ALA A 173 57.62 -15.50 -11.78
N ARG A 174 57.63 -16.86 -11.81
CA ARG A 174 56.65 -17.67 -11.09
C ARG A 174 56.76 -17.51 -9.58
N ALA A 175 57.97 -17.45 -9.03
CA ALA A 175 58.19 -17.28 -7.60
C ALA A 175 57.74 -15.89 -7.10
N LYS A 176 57.98 -14.82 -7.88
CA LYS A 176 57.47 -13.46 -7.60
C LYS A 176 55.94 -13.43 -7.58
N ALA A 177 55.30 -14.07 -8.56
CA ALA A 177 53.84 -14.19 -8.59
C ALA A 177 53.31 -14.96 -7.37
N ILE A 178 53.92 -16.10 -7.02
CA ILE A 178 53.53 -16.89 -5.84
C ILE A 178 53.68 -16.05 -4.56
N SER A 179 54.79 -15.32 -4.39
CA SER A 179 54.96 -14.43 -3.25
C SER A 179 53.88 -13.37 -3.17
N LEU A 180 53.52 -12.74 -4.29
CA LEU A 180 52.47 -11.71 -4.34
C LEU A 180 51.10 -12.27 -3.91
N TRP A 181 50.70 -13.42 -4.47
CA TRP A 181 49.43 -14.07 -4.13
C TRP A 181 49.40 -14.61 -2.70
N TYR A 182 50.51 -15.16 -2.22
CA TYR A 182 50.65 -15.58 -0.83
C TYR A 182 50.46 -14.39 0.11
N CYS A 183 51.20 -13.30 -0.10
CA CYS A 183 51.13 -12.10 0.74
C CYS A 183 49.72 -11.50 0.77
N MET A 184 49.02 -11.47 -0.36
CA MET A 184 47.63 -11.03 -0.43
C MET A 184 46.69 -11.93 0.37
N ALA A 185 46.77 -13.25 0.16
CA ALA A 185 45.88 -14.20 0.82
C ALA A 185 46.00 -14.10 2.34
N VAL A 186 47.23 -14.03 2.86
CA VAL A 186 47.45 -13.90 4.31
C VAL A 186 47.08 -12.52 4.86
N ASP A 187 47.16 -11.47 4.05
CA ASP A 187 46.75 -10.11 4.43
C ASP A 187 45.23 -10.02 4.62
N VAL A 188 44.46 -10.52 3.65
CA VAL A 188 42.98 -10.61 3.70
C VAL A 188 42.52 -11.53 4.83
N LEU A 189 43.14 -12.70 4.98
CA LEU A 189 42.83 -13.62 6.07
C LEU A 189 43.15 -12.99 7.44
N GLY A 190 44.23 -12.21 7.53
CA GLY A 190 44.59 -11.46 8.73
C GLY A 190 43.53 -10.42 9.11
N ASP A 191 43.01 -9.67 8.12
CA ASP A 191 41.96 -8.68 8.34
C ASP A 191 40.64 -9.33 8.79
N LEU A 192 40.23 -10.43 8.15
CA LEU A 192 39.05 -11.21 8.55
C LEU A 192 39.18 -11.76 9.98
N LEU A 193 40.35 -12.29 10.33
CA LEU A 193 40.62 -12.82 11.66
C LEU A 193 40.52 -11.72 12.73
N ILE A 194 41.09 -10.55 12.48
CA ILE A 194 41.04 -9.40 13.40
C ILE A 194 39.62 -8.87 13.55
N MET A 195 38.84 -8.88 12.45
CA MET A 195 37.45 -8.45 12.44
C MET A 195 36.55 -9.39 13.24
N ILE A 196 36.79 -10.70 13.28
CA ILE A 196 35.92 -11.64 14.02
C ILE A 196 36.06 -11.49 15.55
N ILE A 197 37.22 -11.05 16.03
CA ILE A 197 37.55 -11.00 17.47
C ILE A 197 36.51 -10.23 18.31
N PRO A 198 35.99 -9.05 17.94
CA PRO A 198 35.14 -8.26 18.81
C PRO A 198 33.64 -8.47 18.57
N ILE A 199 33.21 -9.18 17.51
CA ILE A 199 31.80 -9.27 17.08
C ILE A 199 30.90 -9.81 18.20
N ARG A 200 31.24 -10.94 18.81
CA ARG A 200 30.44 -11.50 19.91
C ARG A 200 30.45 -10.63 21.18
N VAL A 201 31.54 -9.94 21.48
CA VAL A 201 31.62 -9.05 22.65
C VAL A 201 30.72 -7.83 22.46
N LEU A 202 30.69 -7.28 21.25
CA LEU A 202 29.86 -6.11 20.92
C LEU A 202 28.38 -6.42 20.88
N VAL A 203 27.99 -7.61 20.41
CA VAL A 203 26.60 -8.07 20.46
C VAL A 203 26.12 -8.23 21.92
N SER A 204 27.01 -8.59 22.84
CA SER A 204 26.69 -8.76 24.27
C SER A 204 26.71 -7.48 25.11
N LEU A 205 27.21 -6.36 24.57
CA LEU A 205 27.34 -5.09 25.29
C LEU A 205 26.03 -4.28 25.23
N ARG A 206 25.44 -4.00 26.39
CA ARG A 206 24.27 -3.09 26.56
C ARG A 206 24.69 -1.62 26.46
N ILE A 207 25.12 -1.18 25.28
CA ILE A 207 25.47 0.22 24.96
C ILE A 207 24.44 0.84 24.01
N THR A 208 24.39 2.18 23.97
CA THR A 208 23.39 2.93 23.19
C THR A 208 23.52 2.68 21.68
N LEU A 209 22.43 2.83 20.92
CA LEU A 209 22.41 2.58 19.47
C LEU A 209 23.49 3.40 18.73
N LEU A 210 23.71 4.66 19.16
CA LEU A 210 24.73 5.55 18.59
C LEU A 210 26.17 5.05 18.83
N GLU A 211 26.41 4.40 19.98
CA GLU A 211 27.69 3.79 20.31
C GLU A 211 27.89 2.46 19.58
N LYS A 212 26.82 1.68 19.38
CA LYS A 212 26.85 0.50 18.50
C LYS A 212 27.13 0.90 17.05
N LEU A 213 26.52 1.98 16.56
CA LEU A 213 26.76 2.54 15.22
C LEU A 213 28.20 3.03 15.06
N SER A 214 28.73 3.77 16.05
CA SER A 214 30.13 4.24 16.02
C SER A 214 31.14 3.09 15.99
N ILE A 215 30.84 1.99 16.68
CA ILE A 215 31.67 0.79 16.63
C ILE A 215 31.45 0.04 15.31
N GLY A 216 30.21 -0.06 14.80
CA GLY A 216 29.88 -0.65 13.50
C GLY A 216 30.60 0.03 12.33
N VAL A 217 30.78 1.36 12.38
CA VAL A 217 31.58 2.11 11.40
C VAL A 217 33.04 1.61 11.34
N VAL A 218 33.64 1.19 12.46
CA VAL A 218 35.00 0.61 12.46
C VAL A 218 35.04 -0.73 11.72
N PHE A 219 33.96 -1.53 11.77
CA PHE A 219 33.87 -2.81 11.06
C PHE A 219 33.61 -2.63 9.56
N VAL A 220 32.72 -1.72 9.19
CA VAL A 220 32.46 -1.34 7.78
C VAL A 220 33.74 -0.84 7.14
N VAL A 221 34.55 -0.07 7.86
CA VAL A 221 35.82 0.45 7.34
C VAL A 221 36.91 -0.63 7.22
N GLY A 222 36.85 -1.71 8.00
CA GLY A 222 37.69 -2.91 7.80
C GLY A 222 37.32 -3.73 6.56
N ILE A 223 36.08 -3.64 6.09
CA ILE A 223 35.67 -4.23 4.79
C ILE A 223 36.30 -3.41 3.65
N ILE A 224 36.41 -2.09 3.81
CA ILE A 224 37.00 -1.19 2.81
C ILE A 224 38.49 -1.52 2.57
N THR A 225 39.29 -1.81 3.60
CA THR A 225 40.71 -2.22 3.40
C THR A 225 40.83 -3.50 2.61
N MET A 226 39.96 -4.48 2.89
CA MET A 226 39.90 -5.75 2.18
C MET A 226 39.50 -5.56 0.72
N VAL A 227 38.53 -4.68 0.43
CA VAL A 227 38.13 -4.33 -0.94
C VAL A 227 39.32 -3.72 -1.69
N PHE A 228 40.06 -2.79 -1.10
CA PHE A 228 41.23 -2.20 -1.76
C PHE A 228 42.36 -3.20 -2.01
N ALA A 229 42.62 -4.12 -1.07
CA ALA A 229 43.58 -5.21 -1.25
C ALA A 229 43.17 -6.16 -2.39
N ILE A 230 41.86 -6.48 -2.50
CA ILE A 230 41.30 -7.28 -3.58
C ILE A 230 41.38 -6.54 -4.93
N VAL A 231 41.00 -5.27 -4.98
CA VAL A 231 41.06 -4.43 -6.18
C VAL A 231 42.50 -4.27 -6.67
N ARG A 232 43.48 -4.11 -5.78
CA ARG A 232 44.91 -4.08 -6.12
C ARG A 232 45.29 -5.34 -6.87
N VAL A 233 44.89 -6.52 -6.40
CA VAL A 233 45.27 -7.79 -7.01
C VAL A 233 44.48 -8.13 -8.28
N ILE A 234 43.19 -7.80 -8.35
CA ILE A 234 42.42 -7.95 -9.58
C ILE A 234 43.00 -7.06 -10.69
N SER A 235 43.38 -5.83 -10.37
CA SER A 235 44.06 -4.91 -11.29
C SER A 235 45.42 -5.44 -11.76
N LEU A 236 46.10 -6.21 -10.91
CA LEU A 236 47.33 -6.91 -11.26
C LEU A 236 47.04 -8.10 -12.19
N ASN A 237 45.96 -8.87 -11.94
CA ASN A 237 45.57 -10.01 -12.76
C ASN A 237 45.05 -9.63 -14.16
N SER A 238 44.34 -8.50 -14.31
CA SER A 238 43.97 -7.96 -15.62
C SER A 238 45.19 -7.55 -16.47
N SER A 239 46.35 -7.38 -15.85
CA SER A 239 47.63 -7.11 -16.52
C SER A 239 48.41 -8.39 -16.89
N VAL A 240 47.96 -9.58 -16.45
CA VAL A 240 48.69 -10.87 -16.64
C VAL A 240 48.44 -11.52 -18.00
N ASN A 241 47.41 -11.10 -18.76
CA ASN A 241 47.17 -11.61 -20.11
C ASN A 241 48.16 -11.09 -21.18
N GLY A 242 49.23 -10.39 -20.78
CA GLY A 242 50.26 -9.83 -21.66
C GLY A 242 51.69 -9.88 -21.12
N GLY A 243 52.00 -10.74 -20.14
CA GLY A 243 53.38 -11.13 -19.81
C GLY A 243 54.20 -10.26 -18.85
N GLN A 244 53.76 -9.06 -18.44
CA GLN A 244 54.41 -8.31 -17.35
C GLN A 244 53.38 -7.57 -16.48
N VAL A 245 53.56 -7.63 -15.16
CA VAL A 245 52.75 -6.90 -14.18
C VAL A 245 52.98 -5.40 -14.37
N SER A 246 51.93 -4.61 -14.58
CA SER A 246 52.09 -3.14 -14.72
C SER A 246 52.49 -2.52 -13.39
N THR A 247 53.78 -2.22 -13.25
CA THR A 247 54.39 -1.62 -12.05
C THR A 247 53.78 -0.25 -11.72
N GLN A 248 53.28 0.49 -12.73
CA GLN A 248 52.63 1.80 -12.56
C GLN A 248 51.32 1.70 -11.75
N TRP A 249 50.50 0.68 -12.03
CA TRP A 249 49.26 0.42 -11.29
C TRP A 249 49.53 -0.15 -9.90
N LEU A 250 50.57 -0.98 -9.76
CA LEU A 250 51.00 -1.51 -8.46
C LEU A 250 51.36 -0.38 -7.48
N MET A 251 52.07 0.65 -7.96
CA MET A 251 52.46 1.81 -7.16
C MET A 251 51.24 2.64 -6.72
N LEU A 252 50.30 2.90 -7.62
CA LEU A 252 49.07 3.63 -7.30
C LEU A 252 48.29 2.94 -6.17
N TRP A 253 48.01 1.65 -6.37
CA TRP A 253 47.21 0.89 -5.43
C TRP A 253 47.92 0.64 -4.10
N ALA A 254 49.24 0.44 -4.09
CA ALA A 254 50.00 0.35 -2.85
C ALA A 254 49.96 1.66 -2.04
N GLY A 255 49.96 2.82 -2.71
CA GLY A 255 49.77 4.12 -2.06
C GLY A 255 48.38 4.25 -1.41
N ILE A 256 47.32 3.91 -2.16
CA ILE A 256 45.93 4.00 -1.69
C ILE A 256 45.70 3.02 -0.53
N GLU A 257 46.10 1.75 -0.67
CA GLU A 257 45.92 0.71 0.35
C GLU A 257 46.64 1.06 1.65
N GLY A 258 47.89 1.52 1.56
CA GLY A 258 48.66 1.94 2.74
C GLY A 258 48.02 3.13 3.47
N ALA A 259 47.51 4.13 2.75
CA ALA A 259 46.80 5.26 3.35
C ALA A 259 45.47 4.83 3.99
N VAL A 260 44.67 4.03 3.29
CA VAL A 260 43.39 3.53 3.81
C VAL A 260 43.63 2.68 5.06
N ALA A 261 44.61 1.77 5.06
CA ALA A 261 44.96 0.97 6.23
C ALA A 261 45.30 1.85 7.46
N ILE A 262 46.10 2.91 7.28
CA ILE A 262 46.43 3.86 8.35
C ILE A 262 45.18 4.62 8.84
N ILE A 263 44.31 5.07 7.93
CA ILE A 263 43.03 5.71 8.27
C ILE A 263 42.20 4.79 9.17
N VAL A 264 41.99 3.54 8.74
CA VAL A 264 41.24 2.51 9.48
C VAL A 264 41.86 2.28 10.86
N GLY A 265 43.18 2.19 10.92
CA GLY A 265 43.93 2.08 12.16
C GLY A 265 43.73 3.27 13.11
N CYS A 266 43.41 4.46 12.60
CA CYS A 266 43.21 5.68 13.40
C CYS A 266 41.78 5.88 13.89
N LEU A 267 40.76 5.47 13.11
CA LEU A 267 39.34 5.72 13.39
C LEU A 267 38.87 5.35 14.80
N PRO A 268 39.25 4.21 15.40
CA PRO A 268 38.77 3.85 16.74
C PRO A 268 39.13 4.87 17.83
N SER A 269 40.19 5.67 17.64
CA SER A 269 40.60 6.70 18.59
C SER A 269 39.74 7.98 18.52
N PHE A 270 38.98 8.18 17.45
CA PHE A 270 38.13 9.36 17.24
C PHE A 270 36.74 9.25 17.85
N ALA A 271 36.33 8.06 18.30
CA ALA A 271 35.05 7.84 19.00
C ALA A 271 34.84 8.77 20.22
N ILE A 272 35.92 9.34 20.77
CA ILE A 272 35.89 10.31 21.88
C ILE A 272 35.17 11.61 21.48
N PHE A 273 35.33 12.08 20.23
CA PHE A 273 34.67 13.30 19.75
C PHE A 273 33.18 13.12 19.48
N ILE A 274 32.74 11.87 19.25
CA ILE A 274 31.32 11.52 19.07
C ILE A 274 30.62 11.48 20.44
N ARG A 275 31.29 10.98 21.49
CA ARG A 275 30.72 10.94 22.85
C ARG A 275 30.58 12.32 23.51
N GLY A 276 31.49 13.26 23.23
CA GLY A 276 31.43 14.62 23.81
C GLY A 276 30.24 15.47 23.38
N ARG A 277 29.53 15.14 22.30
CA ARG A 277 28.36 15.88 21.81
C ARG A 277 27.00 15.35 22.30
N VAL A 278 26.98 14.19 22.96
CA VAL A 278 25.74 13.58 23.49
C VAL A 278 25.42 14.07 24.91
N GLU A 279 26.41 14.56 25.67
CA GLU A 279 26.18 15.14 27.00
C GLU A 279 25.73 16.62 26.98
N GLU A 280 25.94 17.37 25.89
CA GLU A 280 25.49 18.76 25.78
C GLU A 280 24.01 18.91 25.33
N SER A 281 23.37 17.86 24.80
CA SER A 281 21.97 17.91 24.35
C SER A 281 20.95 17.45 25.40
N HIS A 282 21.39 17.01 26.59
CA HIS A 282 20.52 16.55 27.67
C HIS A 282 20.52 17.45 28.91
N VAL A 283 20.48 18.78 28.78
CA VAL A 283 19.98 19.64 29.87
C VAL A 283 19.32 20.91 29.31
N ARG A 284 17.98 20.91 29.21
CA ARG A 284 17.12 22.09 29.44
C ARG A 284 15.65 21.63 29.58
N TYR A 285 15.26 21.29 30.80
CA TYR A 285 13.86 21.31 31.23
C TYR A 285 13.57 22.71 31.78
N GLU A 286 12.68 23.46 31.13
CA GLU A 286 12.06 24.63 31.77
C GLU A 286 10.90 24.16 32.67
N PRO A 287 10.84 24.57 33.94
CA PRO A 287 9.66 24.36 34.79
C PRO A 287 8.72 25.57 34.74
N TYR A 288 7.42 25.30 34.65
CA TYR A 288 6.33 26.26 34.89
C TYR A 288 6.43 26.92 36.29
N PRO A 289 5.96 28.17 36.47
CA PRO A 289 6.11 28.92 37.71
C PRO A 289 5.16 28.41 38.82
N PRO A 290 5.57 28.49 40.10
CA PRO A 290 4.82 27.92 41.21
C PRO A 290 3.80 28.90 41.80
N ASN A 291 2.63 28.37 42.15
CA ASN A 291 1.70 29.04 43.04
C ASN A 291 2.18 28.91 44.50
N THR A 292 2.09 30.02 45.21
CA THR A 292 2.62 30.27 46.55
C THR A 292 2.03 29.36 47.64
N SER A 293 2.88 28.83 48.53
CA SER A 293 2.67 28.94 49.98
C SER A 293 3.95 28.59 50.77
N SER A 294 4.06 29.23 51.93
CA SER A 294 5.24 29.52 52.74
C SER A 294 5.75 28.39 53.64
N LYS A 295 7.08 28.37 53.87
CA LYS A 295 7.79 28.47 55.17
C LYS A 295 9.13 27.70 55.15
N SER A 296 10.26 28.44 55.21
CA SER A 296 11.30 28.47 56.28
C SER A 296 11.76 27.10 56.80
N SER A 297 13.02 26.76 56.98
CA SER A 297 14.28 27.51 57.06
C SER A 297 15.42 26.52 57.34
N ASN A 298 16.63 26.93 56.96
CA ASN A 298 17.93 26.70 57.63
C ASN A 298 18.83 25.48 57.30
N HIS A 299 19.97 25.88 56.70
CA HIS A 299 21.39 25.59 57.05
C HIS A 299 22.02 24.31 56.46
N ARG A 300 22.95 24.45 55.49
CA ARG A 300 24.43 24.70 55.60
C ARG A 300 25.13 23.55 56.37
N ALA A 301 26.22 22.92 55.91
CA ALA A 301 27.15 23.22 54.83
C ALA A 301 28.11 22.02 54.56
N HIS A 302 28.85 22.13 53.44
CA HIS A 302 30.25 21.72 53.18
C HIS A 302 30.67 20.24 53.37
N LEU A 303 31.00 19.52 52.30
CA LEU A 303 32.19 19.54 51.42
C LEU A 303 33.34 18.64 51.91
N GLN A 304 33.76 17.83 50.94
CA GLN A 304 35.13 17.38 50.62
C GLN A 304 35.71 16.07 51.18
N HIS A 305 35.86 15.16 50.21
CA HIS A 305 37.08 14.47 49.77
C HIS A 305 37.73 13.37 50.62
N SER A 306 37.73 12.20 49.98
CA SER A 306 38.90 11.41 49.52
C SER A 306 38.85 9.97 50.04
N ARG A 307 38.57 8.99 49.18
CA ARG A 307 39.52 8.21 48.36
C ARG A 307 40.53 7.43 49.23
N ILE A 308 40.41 6.10 49.22
CA ILE A 308 41.43 5.11 48.77
C ILE A 308 41.37 3.77 49.55
N LYS A 309 41.56 2.66 48.78
CA LYS A 309 42.01 1.30 49.15
C LYS A 309 41.01 0.42 49.92
N SER A 310 40.94 -0.90 49.75
CA SER A 310 41.60 -1.88 48.86
C SER A 310 41.06 -3.28 49.24
N ALA A 311 41.17 -4.22 48.29
CA ALA A 311 41.36 -5.67 48.50
C ALA A 311 40.21 -6.46 49.16
N ALA A 312 39.48 -7.32 48.44
CA ALA A 312 39.87 -8.66 47.94
C ALA A 312 39.89 -9.75 49.02
N ARG A 313 38.90 -10.66 48.97
CA ARG A 313 39.00 -12.14 48.95
C ARG A 313 37.61 -12.75 49.19
N ASN A 314 37.19 -13.66 48.29
CA ASN A 314 36.93 -15.09 48.54
C ASN A 314 35.93 -15.32 49.69
N GLU A 315 34.82 -16.03 49.51
CA GLU A 315 34.79 -17.42 49.04
C GLU A 315 33.36 -17.85 48.66
N SER A 316 33.30 -18.76 47.70
CA SER A 316 32.17 -19.59 47.30
C SER A 316 31.72 -20.56 48.40
N VAL A 317 30.46 -21.03 48.36
CA VAL A 317 30.04 -22.46 48.29
C VAL A 317 28.59 -22.68 48.81
N MET A 318 27.77 -23.31 47.95
CA MET A 318 26.70 -24.32 48.13
C MET A 318 25.54 -24.07 49.13
N LEU A 319 24.29 -24.04 48.64
CA LEU A 319 23.32 -25.13 48.33
C LEU A 319 22.49 -25.55 49.55
N GLU A 320 21.16 -25.58 49.30
CA GLU A 320 20.11 -26.38 49.96
C GLU A 320 19.86 -26.01 51.45
N ASP A 321 18.66 -25.90 51.99
CA ASP A 321 17.38 -26.57 51.73
C ASP A 321 16.25 -25.84 52.51
N MET A 322 15.02 -26.34 52.40
CA MET A 322 13.90 -26.27 53.35
C MET A 322 12.68 -25.39 53.00
N GLU A 323 11.75 -26.03 52.29
CA GLU A 323 10.39 -26.37 52.73
C GLU A 323 9.62 -25.48 53.74
N SER A 324 8.49 -24.95 53.21
CA SER A 324 7.11 -25.20 53.69
C SER A 324 6.52 -24.49 54.92
N ILE A 325 5.17 -24.39 54.86
CA ILE A 325 4.17 -23.99 55.88
C ILE A 325 3.87 -22.47 55.89
N GLY A 326 2.62 -22.00 55.78
CA GLY A 326 1.33 -22.67 55.82
C GLY A 326 0.17 -21.71 55.50
N TRP A 327 -1.00 -22.32 55.34
CA TRP A 327 -2.29 -21.73 55.00
C TRP A 327 -2.92 -20.91 56.13
N GLY A 328 -3.76 -19.94 55.77
CA GLY A 328 -4.74 -19.32 56.67
C GLY A 328 -5.76 -18.46 55.92
N GLN A 329 -6.99 -18.97 55.75
CA GLN A 329 -8.19 -18.23 55.37
C GLN A 329 -8.78 -17.46 56.57
N ASP A 330 -9.38 -16.28 56.35
CA ASP A 330 -10.85 -16.05 56.40
C ASP A 330 -11.27 -14.59 56.71
N GLY A 331 -12.34 -14.16 56.02
CA GLY A 331 -13.33 -13.13 56.42
C GLY A 331 -12.94 -11.65 56.19
N GLY A 332 -13.75 -10.75 55.60
CA GLY A 332 -15.12 -10.79 55.12
C GLY A 332 -15.75 -9.38 55.14
N SER A 333 -16.46 -9.01 54.05
CA SER A 333 -17.43 -7.89 53.90
C SER A 333 -16.85 -6.46 53.79
N ARG A 334 -17.37 -5.49 53.00
CA ARG A 334 -18.64 -5.30 52.27
C ARG A 334 -18.56 -4.00 51.41
N LYS A 335 -19.36 -3.94 50.32
CA LYS A 335 -19.92 -2.75 49.59
C LYS A 335 -19.06 -2.07 48.50
N SER A 336 -19.39 -2.29 47.21
CA SER A 336 -20.19 -1.44 46.27
C SER A 336 -19.38 -0.28 45.66
N LEU A 337 -19.18 -0.10 44.36
CA LEU A 337 -20.10 0.05 43.22
C LEU A 337 -19.32 -0.28 41.93
N VAL A 338 -19.79 -1.19 41.07
CA VAL A 338 -20.46 -0.95 39.76
C VAL A 338 -19.82 0.11 38.86
N GLY A 339 -19.36 -0.36 37.69
CA GLY A 339 -18.95 0.42 36.53
C GLY A 339 -18.57 -0.54 35.41
N ASP A 340 -19.58 -0.91 34.61
CA ASP A 340 -19.54 -1.91 33.53
C ASP A 340 -18.58 -1.54 32.37
N GLY A 341 -17.97 -2.57 31.78
CA GLY A 341 -17.21 -2.52 30.53
C GLY A 341 -17.03 -3.93 29.97
N ILE A 342 -17.65 -4.19 28.82
CA ILE A 342 -17.97 -5.49 28.22
C ILE A 342 -16.77 -6.07 27.45
N THR A 343 -16.44 -7.34 27.73
CA THR A 343 -15.53 -8.19 26.94
C THR A 343 -16.36 -9.15 26.07
N ILE A 344 -16.03 -9.22 24.78
CA ILE A 344 -16.65 -10.12 23.79
C ILE A 344 -15.89 -11.44 23.77
N THR A 345 -16.58 -12.60 23.82
CA THR A 345 -16.20 -13.82 23.06
C THR A 345 -17.30 -14.91 23.09
N HIS A 346 -17.56 -15.44 21.90
CA HIS A 346 -18.04 -16.77 21.47
C HIS A 346 -19.19 -17.56 22.16
N ALA A 347 -20.04 -18.11 21.27
CA ALA A 347 -21.31 -18.81 21.52
C ALA A 347 -21.20 -20.21 22.14
N TRP A 348 -22.25 -20.68 22.84
CA TRP A 348 -23.11 -21.83 22.48
C TRP A 348 -24.24 -22.11 23.51
N SER A 349 -25.46 -22.31 22.99
CA SER A 349 -26.56 -23.20 23.43
C SER A 349 -27.37 -22.98 24.74
N GLN A 350 -28.65 -22.60 24.53
CA GLN A 350 -29.93 -22.98 25.18
C GLN A 350 -30.13 -22.86 26.72
N LYS A 351 -31.07 -21.99 27.13
CA LYS A 351 -32.48 -22.37 27.46
C LYS A 351 -33.33 -21.15 27.82
N SER A 352 -34.57 -21.21 27.40
CA SER A 352 -35.64 -20.21 27.57
C SER A 352 -36.09 -20.02 29.01
N HIS A 353 -36.35 -18.77 29.41
CA HIS A 353 -37.46 -18.42 30.29
C HIS A 353 -38.10 -17.08 29.85
N ARG A 354 -39.43 -17.12 29.72
CA ARG A 354 -40.38 -16.00 29.47
C ARG A 354 -40.31 -15.00 30.64
N ASP A 355 -40.63 -13.71 30.52
CA ASP A 355 -41.96 -13.08 30.31
C ASP A 355 -41.83 -11.56 30.63
N PRO A 356 -42.85 -10.66 30.60
CA PRO A 356 -43.92 -10.35 29.63
C PRO A 356 -43.87 -8.86 29.18
N GLY A 357 -44.46 -8.53 28.03
CA GLY A 357 -44.67 -7.13 27.63
C GLY A 357 -45.30 -6.91 26.25
N ALA A 358 -45.49 -7.98 25.48
CA ALA A 358 -46.00 -7.92 24.11
C ALA A 358 -47.45 -8.42 23.99
N GLU A 359 -48.36 -7.90 24.82
CA GLU A 359 -49.79 -8.25 24.79
C GLU A 359 -50.70 -7.00 24.77
N MET A 360 -50.36 -6.00 23.94
CA MET A 360 -51.29 -4.88 23.68
C MET A 360 -51.37 -4.43 22.20
N GLU A 361 -50.62 -5.05 21.29
CA GLU A 361 -50.67 -4.72 19.85
C GLU A 361 -51.38 -5.79 19.00
N ARG A 362 -51.84 -6.90 19.62
CA ARG A 362 -52.49 -8.02 18.95
C ARG A 362 -54.00 -7.85 18.73
N GLU A 363 -54.68 -6.97 19.46
CA GLU A 363 -56.13 -6.81 19.32
C GLU A 363 -56.58 -5.88 18.19
N ARG A 364 -55.65 -5.13 17.55
CA ARG A 364 -56.05 -4.11 16.56
C ARG A 364 -56.09 -4.55 15.11
N ARG A 365 -55.55 -5.72 14.75
CA ARG A 365 -55.44 -6.16 13.34
C ARG A 365 -56.40 -7.27 12.92
N GLN A 366 -57.29 -7.72 13.81
CA GLN A 366 -58.28 -8.77 13.51
C GLN A 366 -59.65 -8.25 13.04
N LYS A 367 -59.75 -6.97 12.66
CA LYS A 367 -60.94 -6.39 12.01
C LYS A 367 -60.55 -5.84 10.65
N MET A 368 -60.69 -6.69 9.62
CA MET A 368 -61.04 -6.41 8.22
C MET A 368 -60.38 -7.46 7.33
N GLY A 369 -61.04 -8.62 7.23
CA GLY A 369 -60.71 -9.61 6.21
C GLY A 369 -61.33 -9.24 4.87
N LEU A 370 -60.66 -9.59 3.77
CA LEU A 370 -61.23 -9.99 2.48
C LEU A 370 -60.16 -10.72 1.65
N THR A 371 -60.61 -11.77 0.97
CA THR A 371 -59.86 -12.83 0.28
C THR A 371 -59.55 -12.48 -1.19
N GLY A 372 -58.58 -13.20 -1.78
CA GLY A 372 -57.80 -12.80 -2.97
C GLY A 372 -58.46 -12.83 -4.35
N VAL A 373 -57.78 -12.20 -5.33
CA VAL A 373 -57.84 -12.41 -6.79
C VAL A 373 -56.52 -11.90 -7.44
N SER A 374 -56.03 -12.68 -8.42
CA SER A 374 -55.09 -12.44 -9.55
C SER A 374 -53.78 -11.64 -9.39
N VAL A 375 -52.68 -12.30 -9.77
CA VAL A 375 -51.37 -11.72 -10.07
C VAL A 375 -51.45 -10.82 -11.31
N GLN A 376 -51.45 -9.52 -11.12
CA GLN A 376 -51.09 -8.51 -12.13
C GLN A 376 -49.86 -7.75 -11.64
N SER A 377 -48.89 -7.61 -12.55
CA SER A 377 -47.67 -6.80 -12.49
C SER A 377 -47.76 -5.63 -11.50
N HIS A 378 -47.05 -5.72 -10.38
CA HIS A 378 -46.97 -4.62 -9.43
C HIS A 378 -46.09 -3.50 -9.98
N ALA A 379 -46.73 -2.34 -10.12
CA ALA A 379 -46.13 -1.07 -10.43
C ALA A 379 -45.07 -0.69 -9.39
N VAL A 380 -43.98 -0.14 -9.89
CA VAL A 380 -42.90 0.52 -9.15
C VAL A 380 -43.49 1.58 -8.23
N GLU A 381 -43.16 1.53 -6.93
CA GLU A 381 -43.56 2.56 -5.97
C GLU A 381 -42.93 3.90 -6.34
N SER A 382 -43.76 4.83 -6.85
CA SER A 382 -43.43 6.23 -6.97
C SER A 382 -43.32 6.87 -5.59
N ARG A 383 -42.26 7.64 -5.32
CA ARG A 383 -42.24 8.62 -4.21
C ARG A 383 -43.30 9.69 -4.47
N ASN A 384 -44.55 9.43 -4.10
CA ASN A 384 -45.62 10.43 -4.11
C ASN A 384 -45.79 10.98 -2.68
N ASN A 385 -45.16 12.13 -2.40
CA ASN A 385 -45.66 13.00 -1.34
C ASN A 385 -46.91 13.71 -1.91
N GLY A 386 -48.06 13.46 -1.27
CA GLY A 386 -49.35 13.97 -1.72
C GLY A 386 -49.42 15.50 -1.77
N GLU A 387 -50.21 15.97 -2.74
CA GLU A 387 -50.69 17.35 -2.96
C GLU A 387 -49.78 18.32 -3.74
N ALA A 388 -49.48 17.97 -5.01
CA ALA A 388 -49.70 18.80 -6.22
C ALA A 388 -49.26 18.01 -7.46
N ALA A 389 -50.07 17.99 -8.53
CA ALA A 389 -49.65 17.48 -9.83
C ALA A 389 -48.50 18.35 -10.37
N SER A 390 -47.43 17.71 -10.91
CA SER A 390 -46.22 18.26 -11.58
C SER A 390 -44.85 18.24 -10.88
N GLY A 391 -44.64 17.56 -9.75
CA GLY A 391 -43.29 17.40 -9.15
C GLY A 391 -42.28 16.60 -9.99
N ARG A 392 -40.98 16.69 -9.64
CA ARG A 392 -39.90 15.83 -10.18
C ARG A 392 -40.05 14.39 -9.72
N GLN A 393 -39.79 13.45 -10.62
CA GLN A 393 -39.75 12.01 -10.35
C GLN A 393 -38.39 11.44 -10.80
N ARG A 394 -37.80 10.59 -9.96
CA ARG A 394 -36.64 9.75 -10.28
C ARG A 394 -37.06 8.30 -10.16
N ILE A 395 -37.15 7.59 -11.29
CA ILE A 395 -37.72 6.25 -11.37
C ILE A 395 -36.61 5.29 -11.79
N SER A 396 -36.41 4.21 -11.04
CA SER A 396 -35.44 3.18 -11.44
C SER A 396 -35.92 2.49 -12.71
N LEU A 397 -35.03 2.40 -13.70
CA LEU A 397 -35.20 1.60 -14.89
C LEU A 397 -34.34 0.33 -14.82
N ASN A 398 -34.18 -0.26 -13.65
CA ASN A 398 -33.37 -1.47 -13.54
C ASN A 398 -34.08 -2.74 -14.03
N ALA A 399 -35.37 -2.91 -13.74
CA ALA A 399 -36.05 -4.19 -13.96
C ALA A 399 -36.62 -4.39 -15.37
N GLY A 400 -36.57 -5.58 -15.95
CA GLY A 400 -37.31 -5.93 -17.18
C GLY A 400 -36.64 -5.49 -18.49
N TRP A 401 -35.35 -5.79 -18.63
CA TRP A 401 -34.61 -5.61 -19.89
C TRP A 401 -34.52 -6.92 -20.67
N ARG A 402 -34.28 -6.78 -21.97
CA ARG A 402 -33.84 -7.84 -22.88
C ARG A 402 -32.40 -7.60 -23.27
N PHE A 403 -31.59 -8.64 -23.29
CA PHE A 403 -30.15 -8.56 -23.53
C PHE A 403 -29.67 -9.63 -24.50
N GLU A 404 -28.80 -9.24 -25.43
CA GLU A 404 -28.07 -10.14 -26.32
C GLU A 404 -26.63 -9.66 -26.46
N ARG A 405 -25.69 -10.60 -26.49
CA ARG A 405 -24.27 -10.34 -26.70
C ARG A 405 -23.78 -10.96 -28.00
N PHE A 406 -22.95 -10.21 -28.72
CA PHE A 406 -22.28 -10.63 -29.93
C PHE A 406 -20.77 -10.59 -29.73
N THR A 407 -20.07 -11.69 -30.04
CA THR A 407 -18.60 -11.77 -29.92
C THR A 407 -17.86 -11.03 -31.02
N SER A 408 -18.57 -10.65 -32.08
CA SER A 408 -18.10 -9.80 -33.17
C SER A 408 -19.10 -8.67 -33.37
N ASN A 409 -18.65 -7.56 -33.95
CA ASN A 409 -19.51 -6.41 -34.23
C ASN A 409 -20.65 -6.79 -35.21
N PRO A 410 -21.92 -6.79 -34.78
CA PRO A 410 -23.05 -7.25 -35.59
C PRO A 410 -23.66 -6.13 -36.46
N ASP A 411 -23.31 -4.87 -36.21
CA ASP A 411 -24.04 -3.69 -36.66
C ASP A 411 -23.17 -2.68 -37.42
N SER A 412 -21.86 -2.95 -37.54
CA SER A 412 -20.87 -2.07 -38.19
C SER A 412 -20.75 -0.68 -37.55
N LEU A 413 -21.27 -0.49 -36.33
CA LEU A 413 -21.14 0.75 -35.58
C LEU A 413 -19.83 0.74 -34.78
N SER A 414 -19.24 1.90 -34.61
CA SER A 414 -18.06 2.14 -33.76
C SER A 414 -18.11 3.55 -33.18
N TYR A 415 -17.25 3.84 -32.19
CA TYR A 415 -17.12 5.20 -31.67
C TYR A 415 -16.87 6.22 -32.79
N ASP A 416 -15.96 5.96 -33.73
CA ASP A 416 -15.65 6.87 -34.84
C ASP A 416 -16.88 7.21 -35.68
N THR A 417 -17.74 6.22 -35.95
CA THR A 417 -18.98 6.44 -36.71
C THR A 417 -20.04 7.19 -35.92
N LEU A 418 -20.08 7.02 -34.59
CA LEU A 418 -21.10 7.60 -33.71
C LEU A 418 -20.68 8.95 -33.11
N LYS A 419 -19.38 9.27 -33.12
CA LYS A 419 -18.74 10.38 -32.40
C LYS A 419 -19.50 11.71 -32.55
N GLN A 420 -19.80 12.13 -33.77
CA GLN A 420 -20.47 13.41 -34.03
C GLN A 420 -21.89 13.52 -33.45
N TRP A 421 -22.57 12.39 -33.22
CA TRP A 421 -23.89 12.36 -32.60
C TRP A 421 -23.84 12.16 -31.08
N ILE A 422 -22.72 11.66 -30.56
CA ILE A 422 -22.52 11.41 -29.13
C ILE A 422 -21.93 12.63 -28.42
N LEU A 423 -20.91 13.29 -29.00
CA LEU A 423 -20.23 14.44 -28.40
C LEU A 423 -21.14 15.57 -27.90
N PRO A 424 -22.29 15.89 -28.53
CA PRO A 424 -23.21 16.90 -27.99
C PRO A 424 -23.75 16.59 -26.58
N SER A 425 -23.69 15.33 -26.12
CA SER A 425 -24.02 14.94 -24.75
C SER A 425 -23.04 15.54 -23.72
N ALA A 426 -21.82 15.88 -24.14
CA ALA A 426 -20.80 16.51 -23.31
C ALA A 426 -20.95 18.04 -23.19
N ASN A 427 -21.87 18.68 -23.93
CA ASN A 427 -21.95 20.14 -24.04
C ASN A 427 -22.15 20.87 -22.69
N ASN A 428 -22.77 20.22 -21.70
CA ASN A 428 -22.93 20.80 -20.35
C ASN A 428 -21.64 20.81 -19.52
N PHE A 429 -20.59 20.13 -20.00
CA PHE A 429 -19.35 19.86 -19.30
C PHE A 429 -18.10 20.24 -20.12
N ILE A 430 -18.24 21.14 -21.09
CA ILE A 430 -17.10 21.71 -21.82
C ILE A 430 -17.17 23.24 -21.75
N SER A 431 -16.04 23.89 -21.56
CA SER A 431 -15.92 25.35 -21.52
C SER A 431 -15.87 25.98 -22.91
N GLY A 432 -15.35 25.25 -23.90
CA GLY A 432 -15.13 25.72 -25.27
C GLY A 432 -16.34 25.66 -26.20
N THR A 433 -16.05 25.52 -27.51
CA THR A 433 -17.06 25.44 -28.56
C THR A 433 -17.94 24.21 -28.38
N LYS A 434 -19.26 24.43 -28.32
CA LYS A 434 -20.24 23.34 -28.20
C LYS A 434 -20.29 22.51 -29.47
N HIS A 435 -20.43 21.19 -29.30
CA HIS A 435 -20.65 20.27 -30.41
C HIS A 435 -22.10 20.36 -30.90
N VAL A 436 -22.29 20.28 -32.22
CA VAL A 436 -23.61 20.32 -32.86
C VAL A 436 -23.86 19.00 -33.56
N ARG A 437 -25.05 18.43 -33.37
CA ARG A 437 -25.44 17.21 -34.11
C ARG A 437 -25.52 17.49 -35.61
N PRO A 438 -25.04 16.59 -36.47
CA PRO A 438 -25.27 16.68 -37.90
C PRO A 438 -26.77 16.71 -38.24
N SER A 439 -27.13 17.37 -39.35
CA SER A 439 -28.50 17.35 -39.88
C SER A 439 -28.83 16.09 -40.70
N ALA A 440 -27.82 15.27 -41.02
CA ALA A 440 -27.99 13.99 -41.69
C ALA A 440 -28.63 12.95 -40.76
N ASP A 441 -29.21 11.91 -41.35
CA ASP A 441 -29.77 10.79 -40.61
C ASP A 441 -28.71 10.16 -39.69
N PRO A 442 -29.03 9.89 -38.41
CA PRO A 442 -28.08 9.32 -37.50
C PRO A 442 -27.72 7.87 -37.91
N PRO A 443 -26.45 7.47 -37.74
CA PRO A 443 -26.03 6.09 -37.92
C PRO A 443 -26.80 5.14 -36.98
N GLY A 444 -26.94 3.89 -37.42
CA GLY A 444 -27.59 2.84 -36.62
C GLY A 444 -29.12 2.80 -36.70
N GLY A 445 -29.78 3.76 -37.38
CA GLY A 445 -31.23 3.73 -37.58
C GLY A 445 -31.73 2.50 -38.36
N ASN A 446 -30.87 1.88 -39.16
CA ASN A 446 -31.16 0.64 -39.89
C ASN A 446 -30.92 -0.65 -39.09
N VAL A 447 -30.36 -0.55 -37.87
CA VAL A 447 -30.16 -1.72 -37.01
C VAL A 447 -31.52 -2.25 -36.57
N SER A 448 -31.79 -3.53 -36.79
CA SER A 448 -33.08 -4.14 -36.45
C SER A 448 -33.40 -3.98 -34.95
N TYR A 449 -32.40 -4.01 -34.09
CA TYR A 449 -32.53 -3.91 -32.63
C TYR A 449 -32.98 -2.55 -32.11
N VAL A 450 -33.05 -1.50 -32.95
CA VAL A 450 -33.64 -0.22 -32.55
C VAL A 450 -35.07 -0.04 -33.06
N GLN A 451 -35.57 -1.00 -33.85
CA GLN A 451 -36.90 -0.98 -34.45
C GLN A 451 -37.95 -1.60 -33.51
N GLU A 452 -39.15 -1.02 -33.51
CA GLU A 452 -40.30 -1.49 -32.72
C GLU A 452 -40.79 -2.87 -33.19
N SER A 453 -40.62 -3.20 -34.47
CA SER A 453 -41.05 -4.46 -35.07
C SER A 453 -40.14 -5.66 -34.76
N PHE A 454 -38.97 -5.44 -34.16
CA PHE A 454 -38.04 -6.52 -33.81
C PHE A 454 -38.57 -7.34 -32.63
N ASP A 455 -38.66 -8.66 -32.81
CA ASP A 455 -39.06 -9.60 -31.76
C ASP A 455 -37.84 -10.00 -30.91
N ASP A 456 -37.73 -9.42 -29.72
CA ASP A 456 -36.65 -9.69 -28.76
C ASP A 456 -36.99 -10.78 -27.74
N LYS A 457 -38.07 -11.57 -27.95
CA LYS A 457 -38.45 -12.65 -27.02
C LYS A 457 -37.39 -13.72 -26.82
N SER A 458 -36.51 -13.92 -27.81
CA SER A 458 -35.40 -14.87 -27.71
C SER A 458 -34.20 -14.32 -26.93
N TRP A 459 -34.14 -13.02 -26.68
CA TRP A 459 -33.07 -12.39 -25.91
C TRP A 459 -33.23 -12.69 -24.41
N GLU A 460 -32.11 -12.74 -23.70
CA GLU A 460 -32.07 -12.99 -22.26
C GLU A 460 -32.88 -11.93 -21.50
N ALA A 461 -33.74 -12.35 -20.57
CA ALA A 461 -34.37 -11.43 -19.63
C ALA A 461 -33.40 -11.12 -18.51
N VAL A 462 -33.06 -9.83 -18.33
CA VAL A 462 -32.14 -9.39 -17.28
C VAL A 462 -32.70 -8.19 -16.53
N ASP A 463 -32.33 -8.11 -15.25
CA ASP A 463 -32.48 -6.91 -14.45
C ASP A 463 -31.09 -6.28 -14.26
N LEU A 464 -31.05 -4.96 -14.19
CA LEU A 464 -29.86 -4.19 -13.92
C LEU A 464 -29.69 -3.93 -12.41
N PRO A 465 -28.48 -3.68 -11.92
CA PRO A 465 -27.21 -3.71 -12.64
C PRO A 465 -26.84 -5.09 -13.20
N HIS A 466 -26.25 -5.14 -14.39
CA HIS A 466 -25.91 -6.38 -15.09
C HIS A 466 -24.48 -6.35 -15.63
N ASP A 467 -23.72 -7.38 -15.26
CA ASP A 467 -22.42 -7.73 -15.82
C ASP A 467 -22.57 -9.05 -16.57
N TRP A 468 -22.51 -9.04 -17.90
CA TRP A 468 -22.73 -10.24 -18.70
C TRP A 468 -21.57 -11.23 -18.60
N ALA A 469 -20.36 -10.76 -18.27
CA ALA A 469 -19.16 -11.55 -18.37
C ALA A 469 -18.98 -12.47 -17.16
N ILE A 470 -19.42 -12.05 -15.98
CA ILE A 470 -19.17 -12.74 -14.72
C ILE A 470 -19.75 -14.16 -14.64
N LYS A 471 -20.85 -14.42 -15.35
CA LYS A 471 -21.47 -15.76 -15.40
C LYS A 471 -20.73 -16.72 -16.34
N GLY A 472 -19.86 -16.19 -17.21
CA GLY A 472 -19.20 -16.95 -18.26
C GLY A 472 -18.13 -17.91 -17.73
N PRO A 473 -17.70 -18.88 -18.55
CA PRO A 473 -16.51 -19.66 -18.23
C PRO A 473 -15.27 -18.76 -18.29
N PHE A 474 -14.29 -19.07 -17.44
CA PHE A 474 -12.95 -18.50 -17.55
C PHE A 474 -12.21 -19.01 -18.80
N ASN A 475 -11.09 -18.38 -19.12
CA ASN A 475 -10.27 -18.60 -20.32
C ASN A 475 -11.02 -18.25 -21.61
N ALA A 476 -11.78 -17.16 -21.57
CA ALA A 476 -12.38 -16.57 -22.75
C ALA A 476 -11.29 -16.26 -23.81
N PRO A 477 -11.51 -16.61 -25.10
CA PRO A 477 -10.52 -16.40 -26.14
C PRO A 477 -10.07 -14.94 -26.26
N GLY A 478 -8.76 -14.72 -26.23
CA GLY A 478 -8.14 -13.39 -26.40
C GLY A 478 -8.14 -12.51 -25.15
N ILE A 479 -8.69 -12.97 -24.02
CA ILE A 479 -8.70 -12.23 -22.75
C ILE A 479 -7.51 -12.68 -21.89
N SER A 480 -6.65 -11.73 -21.50
CA SER A 480 -5.49 -11.97 -20.64
C SER A 480 -5.87 -12.27 -19.18
N GLY A 481 -4.88 -12.70 -18.38
CA GLY A 481 -5.01 -12.77 -16.92
C GLY A 481 -5.39 -11.43 -16.32
N GLU A 482 -4.75 -10.35 -16.75
CA GLU A 482 -5.03 -8.97 -16.32
C GLU A 482 -6.51 -8.59 -16.39
N MET A 483 -7.21 -8.96 -17.46
CA MET A 483 -8.64 -8.70 -17.63
C MET A 483 -9.55 -9.78 -17.01
N GLY A 484 -9.00 -10.68 -16.20
CA GLY A 484 -9.77 -11.68 -15.44
C GLY A 484 -10.17 -12.94 -16.20
N ARG A 485 -9.71 -13.12 -17.45
CA ARG A 485 -10.00 -14.31 -18.30
C ARG A 485 -11.49 -14.59 -18.54
N LEU A 486 -12.38 -13.66 -18.19
CA LEU A 486 -13.82 -13.74 -18.39
C LEU A 486 -14.19 -13.11 -19.74
N PRO A 487 -15.32 -13.51 -20.35
CA PRO A 487 -15.66 -13.07 -21.70
C PRO A 487 -16.29 -11.66 -21.68
N SER A 488 -15.48 -10.66 -21.33
CA SER A 488 -15.87 -9.25 -21.16
C SER A 488 -15.91 -8.45 -22.46
N ASN A 489 -15.32 -8.96 -23.54
CA ASN A 489 -15.30 -8.33 -24.86
C ASN A 489 -16.58 -8.58 -25.67
N GLY A 490 -16.74 -7.78 -26.73
CA GLY A 490 -17.82 -7.89 -27.71
C GLY A 490 -18.84 -6.75 -27.60
N VAL A 491 -19.90 -6.87 -28.38
CA VAL A 491 -20.99 -5.88 -28.46
C VAL A 491 -22.19 -6.42 -27.69
N GLY A 492 -22.70 -5.62 -26.75
CA GLY A 492 -23.90 -5.93 -25.98
C GLY A 492 -25.05 -5.00 -26.36
N TRP A 493 -26.23 -5.55 -26.61
CA TRP A 493 -27.44 -4.78 -26.83
C TRP A 493 -28.47 -5.02 -25.73
N TYR A 494 -29.01 -3.94 -25.19
CA TYR A 494 -30.07 -3.93 -24.19
C TYR A 494 -31.32 -3.27 -24.77
N ARG A 495 -32.48 -3.88 -24.58
CA ARG A 495 -33.78 -3.35 -25.02
C ARG A 495 -34.79 -3.32 -23.89
N ARG A 496 -35.56 -2.25 -23.80
CA ARG A 496 -36.65 -2.11 -22.83
C ARG A 496 -37.75 -1.21 -23.37
N SER A 497 -39.00 -1.62 -23.18
CA SER A 497 -40.15 -0.76 -23.39
C SER A 497 -40.46 0.04 -22.12
N ILE A 498 -40.67 1.36 -22.26
CA ILE A 498 -41.15 2.24 -21.20
C ILE A 498 -42.51 2.82 -21.61
N THR A 499 -43.44 2.90 -20.66
CA THR A 499 -44.77 3.49 -20.93
C THR A 499 -44.85 4.88 -20.31
N LEU A 500 -45.27 5.86 -21.11
CA LEU A 500 -45.44 7.24 -20.71
C LEU A 500 -46.87 7.71 -20.93
N THR A 501 -47.35 8.57 -20.04
CA THR A 501 -48.67 9.21 -20.14
C THR A 501 -48.61 10.42 -21.08
N ALA A 502 -49.77 10.93 -21.50
CA ALA A 502 -49.84 12.18 -22.26
C ALA A 502 -49.33 13.39 -21.45
N GLU A 503 -49.44 13.34 -20.12
CA GLU A 503 -48.91 14.36 -19.21
C GLU A 503 -47.38 14.37 -19.20
N ASP A 504 -46.76 13.18 -19.21
CA ASP A 504 -45.28 13.04 -19.20
C ASP A 504 -44.60 13.70 -20.41
N ILE A 505 -45.28 13.75 -21.56
CA ILE A 505 -44.75 14.29 -22.82
C ILE A 505 -45.33 15.67 -23.19
N ALA A 506 -46.04 16.32 -22.25
CA ALA A 506 -46.58 17.65 -22.49
C ALA A 506 -45.45 18.68 -22.69
N ALA A 507 -45.70 19.75 -23.45
CA ALA A 507 -44.69 20.76 -23.82
C ALA A 507 -44.01 21.48 -22.64
N GLY A 508 -44.56 21.38 -21.43
CA GLY A 508 -43.98 21.93 -20.20
C GLY A 508 -43.16 20.92 -19.38
N ARG A 509 -42.87 19.73 -19.90
CA ARG A 509 -42.15 18.66 -19.20
C ARG A 509 -40.84 18.32 -19.90
N SER A 510 -39.86 17.91 -19.10
CA SER A 510 -38.62 17.32 -19.59
C SER A 510 -38.48 15.90 -19.04
N THR A 511 -37.99 15.00 -19.88
CA THR A 511 -37.71 13.61 -19.51
C THR A 511 -36.27 13.25 -19.89
N PHE A 512 -35.51 12.74 -18.92
CA PHE A 512 -34.11 12.40 -19.08
C PHE A 512 -33.83 10.94 -18.71
N LEU A 513 -32.74 10.41 -19.26
CA LEU A 513 -32.16 9.12 -18.90
C LEU A 513 -30.83 9.36 -18.20
N ASP A 514 -30.74 9.00 -16.92
CA ASP A 514 -29.48 9.02 -16.16
C ASP A 514 -28.94 7.59 -16.07
N ILE A 515 -27.67 7.40 -16.45
CA ILE A 515 -26.96 6.13 -16.36
C ILE A 515 -25.74 6.33 -15.46
N ASP A 516 -25.63 5.54 -14.39
CA ASP A 516 -24.57 5.70 -13.40
C ASP A 516 -23.23 5.04 -13.81
N GLY A 517 -23.27 4.20 -14.85
CA GLY A 517 -22.11 3.59 -15.48
C GLY A 517 -22.51 2.43 -16.39
N ALA A 518 -21.92 2.39 -17.58
CA ALA A 518 -22.14 1.36 -18.57
C ALA A 518 -20.83 1.04 -19.30
N MET A 519 -20.34 -0.18 -19.13
CA MET A 519 -19.02 -0.62 -19.59
C MET A 519 -19.15 -1.30 -20.95
N SER A 520 -18.75 -0.69 -22.06
CA SER A 520 -18.29 0.71 -22.30
C SER A 520 -18.76 1.17 -23.68
N TYR A 521 -18.32 2.35 -24.15
CA TYR A 521 -18.66 2.88 -25.48
C TYR A 521 -20.17 2.96 -25.73
N SER A 522 -20.90 3.50 -24.75
CA SER A 522 -22.35 3.47 -24.76
C SER A 522 -22.97 4.37 -25.82
N ALA A 523 -24.02 3.87 -26.48
CA ALA A 523 -24.87 4.62 -27.38
C ALA A 523 -26.34 4.24 -27.17
N VAL A 524 -27.24 5.22 -27.24
CA VAL A 524 -28.63 5.09 -26.80
C VAL A 524 -29.60 5.55 -27.89
N TRP A 525 -30.60 4.73 -28.17
CA TRP A 525 -31.71 5.03 -29.06
C TRP A 525 -33.04 5.00 -28.32
N ILE A 526 -33.94 5.92 -28.65
CA ILE A 526 -35.34 5.90 -28.25
C ILE A 526 -36.21 5.91 -29.50
N ASN A 527 -37.11 4.94 -29.65
CA ASN A 527 -37.99 4.82 -30.82
C ASN A 527 -37.22 4.85 -32.16
N GLY A 528 -36.03 4.28 -32.23
CA GLY A 528 -35.16 4.27 -33.42
C GLY A 528 -34.28 5.52 -33.61
N TYR A 529 -34.44 6.57 -32.78
CA TYR A 529 -33.65 7.80 -32.87
C TYR A 529 -32.45 7.77 -31.92
N LEU A 530 -31.24 8.02 -32.43
CA LEU A 530 -30.00 8.11 -31.64
C LEU A 530 -30.01 9.39 -30.79
N VAL A 531 -30.20 9.24 -29.48
CA VAL A 531 -30.28 10.36 -28.52
C VAL A 531 -28.94 10.74 -27.91
N GLY A 532 -27.91 9.91 -28.04
CA GLY A 532 -26.56 10.23 -27.55
C GLY A 532 -25.85 9.00 -26.99
N GLY A 533 -24.88 9.23 -26.11
CA GLY A 533 -24.05 8.19 -25.53
C GLY A 533 -22.95 8.75 -24.64
N TRP A 534 -22.18 7.87 -24.04
CA TRP A 534 -21.01 8.22 -23.23
C TRP A 534 -19.96 7.10 -23.31
N PRO A 535 -18.78 7.35 -23.90
CA PRO A 535 -17.83 6.28 -24.15
C PRO A 535 -17.13 5.74 -22.91
N TYR A 536 -16.78 6.61 -21.97
CA TYR A 536 -16.07 6.21 -20.76
C TYR A 536 -16.97 5.38 -19.84
N GLY A 537 -16.55 4.15 -19.53
CA GLY A 537 -17.42 3.17 -18.87
C GLY A 537 -17.73 3.45 -17.40
N TYR A 538 -17.00 4.35 -16.76
CA TYR A 538 -17.07 4.55 -15.31
C TYR A 538 -17.83 5.79 -14.87
N ASN A 539 -18.12 6.73 -15.76
CA ASN A 539 -18.75 7.98 -15.38
C ASN A 539 -20.29 7.90 -15.42
N SER A 540 -20.94 8.74 -14.60
CA SER A 540 -22.38 8.94 -14.68
C SER A 540 -22.71 9.99 -15.73
N PHE A 541 -23.75 9.77 -16.53
CA PHE A 541 -24.16 10.71 -17.58
C PHE A 541 -25.68 10.79 -17.74
N ARG A 542 -26.15 11.89 -18.35
CA ARG A 542 -27.55 12.16 -18.64
C ARG A 542 -27.77 12.37 -20.13
N LEU A 543 -28.85 11.81 -20.66
CA LEU A 543 -29.36 12.09 -22.00
C LEU A 543 -30.78 12.67 -21.94
N ASP A 544 -31.05 13.70 -22.73
CA ASP A 544 -32.40 14.25 -22.89
C ASP A 544 -33.20 13.43 -23.90
N LEU A 545 -34.35 12.92 -23.46
CA LEU A 545 -35.26 12.13 -24.27
C LEU A 545 -36.44 12.95 -24.80
N THR A 546 -36.69 14.15 -24.26
CA THR A 546 -37.95 14.90 -24.35
C THR A 546 -38.49 15.01 -25.78
N GLY A 547 -37.62 15.34 -26.75
CA GLY A 547 -38.00 15.54 -28.16
C GLY A 547 -38.34 14.27 -28.96
N HIS A 548 -38.17 13.08 -28.39
CA HIS A 548 -38.27 11.81 -29.11
C HIS A 548 -39.27 10.82 -28.49
N LEU A 549 -40.06 11.27 -27.51
CA LEU A 549 -41.04 10.45 -26.79
C LEU A 549 -42.44 10.59 -27.38
N LYS A 550 -43.22 9.51 -27.27
CA LYS A 550 -44.65 9.45 -27.59
C LYS A 550 -45.46 8.99 -26.39
N ALA A 551 -46.75 9.35 -26.33
CA ALA A 551 -47.65 8.78 -25.34
C ALA A 551 -47.83 7.27 -25.60
N GLY A 552 -47.93 6.49 -24.53
CA GLY A 552 -47.94 5.03 -24.60
C GLY A 552 -46.53 4.44 -24.58
N SER A 553 -46.32 3.38 -25.37
CA SER A 553 -45.07 2.62 -25.38
C SER A 553 -43.95 3.35 -26.12
N ASN A 554 -42.76 3.35 -25.54
CA ASN A 554 -41.52 3.84 -26.15
C ASN A 554 -40.44 2.78 -26.01
N LEU A 555 -39.69 2.53 -27.08
CA LEU A 555 -38.61 1.53 -27.09
C LEU A 555 -37.27 2.19 -26.83
N LEU A 556 -36.64 1.85 -25.70
CA LEU A 556 -35.27 2.19 -25.37
C LEU A 556 -34.34 1.06 -25.80
N ALA A 557 -33.29 1.39 -26.56
CA ALA A 557 -32.24 0.47 -26.95
C ALA A 557 -30.86 1.04 -26.62
N ILE A 558 -30.00 0.27 -25.98
CA ILE A 558 -28.66 0.69 -25.55
C ILE A 558 -27.63 -0.30 -26.09
N ARG A 559 -26.61 0.21 -26.78
CA ARG A 559 -25.47 -0.54 -27.29
C ARG A 559 -24.25 -0.26 -26.42
N LEU A 560 -23.48 -1.29 -26.14
CA LEU A 560 -22.16 -1.24 -25.51
C LEU A 560 -21.14 -1.99 -26.36
N ASP A 561 -19.87 -1.58 -26.31
CA ASP A 561 -18.79 -2.12 -27.13
C ASP A 561 -17.51 -2.25 -26.31
N ASN A 562 -17.10 -3.48 -26.02
CA ASN A 562 -15.88 -3.75 -25.26
C ASN A 562 -14.84 -4.41 -26.16
N ALA A 563 -13.72 -3.72 -26.36
CA ALA A 563 -12.57 -4.25 -27.06
C ALA A 563 -11.77 -5.25 -26.19
N LEU A 564 -10.91 -6.03 -26.84
CA LEU A 564 -9.83 -6.76 -26.16
C LEU A 564 -8.73 -5.78 -25.73
N ASP A 565 -7.94 -6.13 -24.73
CA ASP A 565 -6.80 -5.31 -24.27
C ASP A 565 -7.20 -3.86 -23.96
N SER A 566 -8.30 -3.69 -23.22
CA SER A 566 -8.91 -2.40 -22.89
C SER A 566 -8.71 -1.97 -21.43
N SER A 567 -8.16 -2.84 -20.58
CA SER A 567 -8.01 -2.61 -19.13
C SER A 567 -6.86 -3.44 -18.55
N ARG A 568 -6.26 -2.96 -17.44
CA ARG A 568 -5.24 -3.68 -16.65
C ARG A 568 -5.82 -4.63 -15.60
N TYR A 569 -7.10 -4.47 -15.31
CA TYR A 569 -7.90 -5.23 -14.34
C TYR A 569 -9.23 -5.62 -15.00
N TYR A 570 -10.05 -6.46 -14.36
CA TYR A 570 -11.37 -6.80 -14.87
C TYR A 570 -12.30 -5.57 -14.92
N PRO A 571 -12.71 -5.09 -16.11
CA PRO A 571 -13.56 -3.90 -16.20
C PRO A 571 -15.04 -4.21 -15.92
N GLY A 572 -15.43 -5.49 -15.97
CA GLY A 572 -16.83 -5.88 -16.14
C GLY A 572 -17.33 -5.64 -17.56
N ALA A 573 -18.59 -5.99 -17.82
CA ALA A 573 -19.17 -5.76 -19.14
C ALA A 573 -20.70 -5.65 -19.07
N GLY A 574 -21.27 -4.51 -19.49
CA GLY A 574 -22.71 -4.28 -19.40
C GLY A 574 -23.10 -2.98 -18.72
N ILE A 575 -24.40 -2.82 -18.48
CA ILE A 575 -24.92 -1.71 -17.67
C ILE A 575 -24.79 -2.13 -16.20
N TYR A 576 -23.57 -2.05 -15.70
CA TYR A 576 -23.14 -2.60 -14.40
C TYR A 576 -23.44 -1.68 -13.21
N ARG A 577 -24.07 -0.52 -13.45
CA ARG A 577 -24.63 0.36 -12.43
C ARG A 577 -26.08 0.73 -12.75
N ASN A 578 -26.70 1.48 -11.85
CA ASN A 578 -28.11 1.82 -11.94
C ASN A 578 -28.44 2.75 -13.12
N ILE A 579 -29.68 2.66 -13.59
CA ILE A 579 -30.24 3.52 -14.62
C ILE A 579 -31.58 4.10 -14.16
N TRP A 580 -31.83 5.36 -14.50
CA TRP A 580 -32.95 6.14 -13.99
C TRP A 580 -33.65 6.92 -15.09
N LEU A 581 -34.98 6.95 -15.03
CA LEU A 581 -35.81 7.89 -15.77
C LEU A 581 -36.11 9.08 -14.87
N ILE A 582 -35.69 10.27 -15.30
CA ILE A 582 -36.00 11.52 -14.60
C ILE A 582 -37.11 12.23 -15.35
N LYS A 583 -38.18 12.59 -14.65
CA LYS A 583 -39.27 13.42 -15.19
C LYS A 583 -39.34 14.69 -14.37
N ALA A 584 -39.28 15.85 -15.01
CA ALA A 584 -39.31 17.13 -14.33
C ALA A 584 -40.13 18.15 -15.13
N ASP A 585 -40.41 19.31 -14.53
CA ASP A 585 -40.86 20.48 -15.28
C ASP A 585 -39.77 20.93 -16.27
N ALA A 586 -40.14 21.53 -17.40
CA ALA A 586 -39.19 22.08 -18.35
C ALA A 586 -38.25 23.14 -17.74
N THR A 587 -38.67 23.75 -16.62
CA THR A 587 -37.82 24.59 -15.78
C THR A 587 -37.54 23.89 -14.45
N HIS A 588 -36.30 23.45 -14.24
CA HIS A 588 -35.94 22.56 -13.13
C HIS A 588 -34.49 22.75 -12.67
N VAL A 589 -34.12 22.25 -11.50
CA VAL A 589 -32.71 22.21 -11.06
C VAL A 589 -31.89 21.35 -12.02
N GLY A 590 -30.77 21.87 -12.52
CA GLY A 590 -29.94 21.19 -13.52
C GLY A 590 -29.37 19.85 -13.06
N GLN A 591 -28.77 19.09 -13.99
CA GLN A 591 -28.05 17.87 -13.63
C GLN A 591 -26.89 18.23 -12.69
N PHE A 592 -26.88 17.64 -11.49
CA PHE A 592 -25.91 17.97 -10.44
C PHE A 592 -25.88 19.48 -10.08
N GLY A 593 -27.01 20.15 -10.28
CA GLY A 593 -27.15 21.61 -10.24
C GLY A 593 -27.09 22.24 -8.83
N THR A 594 -26.73 21.49 -7.79
CA THR A 594 -26.56 22.03 -6.44
C THR A 594 -25.13 21.86 -5.97
N PHE A 595 -24.56 22.91 -5.37
CA PHE A 595 -23.26 22.85 -4.71
C PHE A 595 -23.36 23.46 -3.32
N ILE A 596 -23.13 22.65 -2.29
CA ILE A 596 -23.14 23.10 -0.89
C ILE A 596 -21.72 23.04 -0.35
N THR A 597 -21.26 24.17 0.17
CA THR A 597 -19.97 24.27 0.86
C THR A 597 -20.19 24.76 2.29
N THR A 598 -19.22 24.46 3.17
CA THR A 598 -19.31 24.83 4.59
C THR A 598 -18.06 25.53 5.05
N HIS A 599 -18.21 26.67 5.72
CA HIS A 599 -17.12 27.44 6.33
C HIS A 599 -17.47 27.87 7.76
N ASP A 600 -16.48 28.39 8.49
CA ASP A 600 -16.61 28.77 9.91
C ASP A 600 -17.22 27.66 10.80
N VAL A 601 -16.81 26.42 10.52
CA VAL A 601 -17.41 25.22 11.14
C VAL A 601 -16.91 25.05 12.58
N SER A 602 -17.85 24.96 13.51
CA SER A 602 -17.61 24.67 14.92
C SER A 602 -18.77 23.89 15.53
N SER A 603 -18.62 23.44 16.79
CA SER A 603 -19.72 22.83 17.54
C SER A 603 -20.88 23.79 17.85
N LYS A 604 -20.68 25.10 17.76
CA LYS A 604 -21.70 26.12 18.05
C LYS A 604 -22.48 26.55 16.82
N SER A 605 -21.81 26.66 15.68
CA SER A 605 -22.40 27.09 14.42
C SER A 605 -21.54 26.66 13.24
N ALA A 606 -22.18 26.55 12.08
CA ALA A 606 -21.52 26.46 10.77
C ALA A 606 -22.27 27.32 9.75
N SER A 607 -21.53 27.97 8.87
CA SER A 607 -22.08 28.69 7.71
C SER A 607 -22.13 27.76 6.52
N LEU A 608 -23.23 27.79 5.79
CA LEU A 608 -23.46 27.03 4.57
C LEU A 608 -23.64 28.01 3.41
N ASP A 609 -22.91 27.80 2.33
CA ASP A 609 -23.15 28.47 1.05
C ASP A 609 -23.73 27.45 0.07
N LEU A 610 -24.74 27.86 -0.69
CA LEU A 610 -25.44 27.05 -1.66
C LEU A 610 -25.55 27.79 -2.99
N THR A 611 -25.05 27.16 -4.05
CA THR A 611 -25.37 27.52 -5.43
C THR A 611 -26.43 26.56 -5.97
N VAL A 612 -27.48 27.11 -6.58
CA VAL A 612 -28.51 26.34 -7.32
C VAL A 612 -28.50 26.79 -8.78
N GLU A 613 -28.14 25.88 -9.69
CA GLU A 613 -28.28 26.01 -11.14
C GLU A 613 -29.67 25.51 -11.57
N VAL A 614 -30.39 26.37 -12.27
CA VAL A 614 -31.70 26.10 -12.85
C VAL A 614 -31.57 26.10 -14.38
N GLU A 615 -32.09 25.04 -15.00
CA GLU A 615 -32.20 24.91 -16.45
C GLU A 615 -33.61 25.26 -16.89
N ASN A 616 -33.73 26.05 -17.96
CA ASN A 616 -35.01 26.38 -18.57
C ASN A 616 -35.07 25.91 -20.02
N HIS A 617 -35.73 24.78 -20.24
CA HIS A 617 -35.95 24.19 -21.57
C HIS A 617 -37.19 24.76 -22.29
N ARG A 618 -37.84 25.79 -21.73
CA ARG A 618 -38.97 26.47 -22.37
C ARG A 618 -38.50 27.46 -23.43
N SER A 619 -39.41 27.81 -24.34
CA SER A 619 -39.19 28.85 -25.35
C SER A 619 -39.34 30.29 -24.83
N THR A 620 -39.57 30.46 -23.53
CA THR A 620 -39.75 31.76 -22.87
C THR A 620 -38.92 31.85 -21.60
N SER A 621 -38.42 33.05 -21.29
CA SER A 621 -37.74 33.31 -20.01
C SER A 621 -38.67 33.04 -18.83
N GLN A 622 -38.13 32.50 -17.75
CA GLN A 622 -38.86 32.23 -16.52
C GLN A 622 -38.25 32.99 -15.36
N GLN A 623 -39.09 33.62 -14.54
CA GLN A 623 -38.70 34.13 -13.24
C GLN A 623 -38.92 33.04 -12.20
N VAL A 624 -37.83 32.49 -11.65
CA VAL A 624 -37.88 31.34 -10.74
C VAL A 624 -37.49 31.80 -9.34
N THR A 625 -38.33 31.51 -8.36
CA THR A 625 -38.03 31.70 -6.94
C THR A 625 -37.56 30.39 -6.33
N ILE A 626 -36.45 30.44 -5.62
CA ILE A 626 -35.73 29.31 -5.04
C ILE A 626 -35.82 29.40 -3.51
N ASN A 627 -36.33 28.33 -2.89
CA ASN A 627 -36.37 28.19 -1.44
C ASN A 627 -35.72 26.87 -1.02
N THR A 628 -34.74 26.91 -0.11
CA THR A 628 -34.04 25.71 0.34
C THR A 628 -34.03 25.62 1.86
N ALA A 629 -34.43 24.45 2.39
CA ALA A 629 -34.42 24.15 3.81
C ALA A 629 -33.51 22.94 4.11
N VAL A 630 -32.77 23.00 5.22
CA VAL A 630 -31.81 21.98 5.66
C VAL A 630 -32.41 21.15 6.79
N TYR A 631 -32.24 19.84 6.73
CA TYR A 631 -32.71 18.87 7.73
C TYR A 631 -31.59 17.91 8.13
N GLU A 632 -31.72 17.29 9.31
CA GLU A 632 -30.95 16.06 9.58
C GLU A 632 -31.41 14.96 8.60
N TYR A 633 -30.49 14.09 8.18
CA TYR A 633 -30.78 13.01 7.25
C TYR A 633 -30.66 11.65 7.95
N ASP A 634 -31.64 10.78 7.72
CA ASP A 634 -31.55 9.36 8.05
C ASP A 634 -31.21 8.58 6.76
N PRO A 635 -29.94 8.16 6.58
CA PRO A 635 -29.51 7.50 5.35
C PRO A 635 -30.05 6.07 5.21
N LEU A 636 -30.48 5.43 6.30
CA LEU A 636 -31.11 4.10 6.24
C LEU A 636 -32.56 4.20 5.82
N ALA A 637 -33.29 5.20 6.35
CA ALA A 637 -34.66 5.48 5.93
C ALA A 637 -34.74 6.26 4.61
N LYS A 638 -33.60 6.80 4.13
CA LYS A 638 -33.45 7.69 2.98
C LYS A 638 -34.39 8.89 3.03
N LYS A 639 -34.48 9.54 4.20
CA LYS A 639 -35.46 10.61 4.49
C LYS A 639 -34.91 11.70 5.41
N ALA A 640 -35.41 12.91 5.21
CA ALA A 640 -35.24 14.02 6.15
C ALA A 640 -35.92 13.71 7.51
N LYS A 641 -35.31 14.18 8.59
CA LYS A 641 -35.76 13.95 9.97
C LYS A 641 -35.98 15.27 10.71
N GLY A 642 -37.07 15.31 11.48
CA GLY A 642 -37.35 16.42 12.41
C GLY A 642 -37.78 17.71 11.71
N LYS A 643 -37.52 18.84 12.36
CA LYS A 643 -37.80 20.19 11.81
C LYS A 643 -36.58 20.71 11.05
N ALA A 644 -36.80 21.67 10.15
CA ALA A 644 -35.71 22.34 9.45
C ALA A 644 -34.73 22.97 10.46
N LEU A 645 -33.44 22.72 10.26
CA LEU A 645 -32.34 23.24 11.07
C LEU A 645 -31.97 24.67 10.67
N ALA A 646 -32.08 24.96 9.37
CA ALA A 646 -31.86 26.27 8.78
C ALA A 646 -32.65 26.38 7.46
N THR A 647 -32.83 27.60 6.99
CA THR A 647 -33.42 27.92 5.69
C THR A 647 -32.50 28.94 5.03
N PHE A 648 -32.16 28.70 3.78
CA PHE A 648 -31.40 29.65 2.96
C PHE A 648 -32.26 30.87 2.65
N SER A 649 -31.61 32.02 2.49
CA SER A 649 -32.30 33.23 2.04
C SER A 649 -32.97 32.96 0.69
N GLU A 650 -34.22 33.38 0.56
CA GLU A 650 -34.96 33.24 -0.70
C GLU A 650 -34.21 33.98 -1.81
N ALA A 651 -34.01 33.29 -2.93
CA ALA A 651 -33.37 33.85 -4.11
C ALA A 651 -34.34 33.82 -5.29
N THR A 652 -34.22 34.80 -6.18
CA THR A 652 -34.99 34.84 -7.42
C THR A 652 -34.03 35.03 -8.58
N VAL A 653 -34.16 34.20 -9.61
CA VAL A 653 -33.32 34.24 -10.81
C VAL A 653 -34.22 34.31 -12.05
N GLU A 654 -33.83 35.15 -13.02
CA GLU A 654 -34.42 35.11 -14.35
C GLU A 654 -33.60 34.16 -15.21
N VAL A 655 -34.23 33.12 -15.74
CA VAL A 655 -33.58 32.13 -16.60
C VAL A 655 -34.14 32.28 -18.01
N ALA A 656 -33.28 32.71 -18.95
CA ALA A 656 -33.67 32.89 -20.34
C ALA A 656 -34.16 31.58 -20.98
N ALA A 657 -34.92 31.69 -22.07
CA ALA A 657 -35.38 30.54 -22.85
C ALA A 657 -34.20 29.69 -23.35
N GLY A 658 -34.26 28.37 -23.15
CA GLY A 658 -33.21 27.43 -23.56
C GLY A 658 -31.86 27.62 -22.86
N ALA A 659 -31.83 28.33 -21.71
CA ALA A 659 -30.60 28.70 -21.03
C ALA A 659 -30.53 28.13 -19.60
N LYS A 660 -29.37 28.34 -18.97
CA LYS A 660 -29.12 28.06 -17.56
C LYS A 660 -28.98 29.38 -16.80
N GLY A 661 -29.40 29.39 -15.55
CA GLY A 661 -29.19 30.50 -14.62
C GLY A 661 -28.91 29.96 -13.23
N SER A 662 -28.09 30.66 -12.45
CA SER A 662 -27.71 30.23 -11.11
C SER A 662 -28.06 31.29 -10.07
N ALA A 663 -28.32 30.84 -8.86
CA ALA A 663 -28.49 31.71 -7.70
C ALA A 663 -27.67 31.19 -6.53
N ASP A 664 -26.99 32.11 -5.85
CA ASP A 664 -26.23 31.84 -4.64
C ASP A 664 -27.01 32.33 -3.42
N SER A 665 -26.92 31.56 -2.34
CA SER A 665 -27.55 31.89 -1.07
C SER A 665 -26.73 31.32 0.08
N SER A 666 -26.90 31.87 1.28
CA SER A 666 -26.24 31.37 2.48
C SER A 666 -27.22 31.17 3.64
N ALA A 667 -26.82 30.30 4.56
CA ALA A 667 -27.55 30.00 5.78
C ALA A 667 -26.58 29.70 6.93
N THR A 668 -27.04 29.83 8.17
CA THR A 668 -26.29 29.42 9.36
C THR A 668 -27.03 28.33 10.11
N VAL A 669 -26.38 27.19 10.33
CA VAL A 669 -26.88 26.11 11.20
C VAL A 669 -26.32 26.31 12.60
N LYS A 670 -27.19 26.41 13.60
CA LYS A 670 -26.79 26.46 15.01
C LYS A 670 -26.66 25.06 15.58
N ASN A 671 -25.61 24.83 16.37
CA ASN A 671 -25.26 23.54 16.97
C ASN A 671 -25.30 22.38 15.95
N PRO A 672 -24.56 22.49 14.82
CA PRO A 672 -24.60 21.46 13.78
C PRO A 672 -24.06 20.13 14.31
N LYS A 673 -24.65 19.03 13.86
CA LYS A 673 -24.07 17.70 14.06
C LYS A 673 -22.99 17.48 13.02
N LEU A 674 -21.72 17.62 13.41
CA LEU A 674 -20.62 17.52 12.45
C LEU A 674 -20.50 16.11 11.86
N TRP A 675 -20.20 16.02 10.58
CA TRP A 675 -19.74 14.79 9.94
C TRP A 675 -18.25 14.60 10.23
N GLY A 676 -17.85 13.37 10.52
CA GLY A 676 -16.45 12.97 10.63
C GLY A 676 -16.30 11.46 10.52
N PRO A 677 -15.08 10.96 10.23
CA PRO A 677 -14.83 9.55 10.03
C PRO A 677 -14.95 8.75 11.33
N ALA A 678 -15.38 7.49 11.20
CA ALA A 678 -15.33 6.54 12.31
C ALA A 678 -13.88 6.04 12.52
N PRO A 679 -13.52 5.55 13.73
CA PRO A 679 -14.34 5.47 14.92
C PRO A 679 -14.28 6.71 15.84
N SER A 680 -13.33 7.63 15.64
CA SER A 680 -13.13 8.74 16.57
C SER A 680 -14.19 9.85 16.46
N GLN A 681 -14.83 9.98 15.28
CA GLN A 681 -15.90 10.94 15.03
C GLN A 681 -17.19 10.24 14.57
N LYS A 682 -18.23 11.03 14.30
CA LYS A 682 -19.56 10.54 13.94
C LYS A 682 -19.94 11.00 12.52
N PRO A 683 -20.36 10.10 11.62
CA PRO A 683 -20.77 10.45 10.26
C PRO A 683 -22.20 11.00 10.22
N ASN A 684 -22.43 12.17 10.84
CA ASN A 684 -23.76 12.80 10.81
C ASN A 684 -24.03 13.42 9.43
N LEU A 685 -25.17 13.09 8.83
CA LEU A 685 -25.57 13.57 7.50
C LEU A 685 -26.77 14.52 7.58
N HIS A 686 -26.86 15.36 6.56
CA HIS A 686 -27.92 16.33 6.34
C HIS A 686 -28.44 16.24 4.92
N VAL A 687 -29.65 16.78 4.71
CA VAL A 687 -30.23 16.93 3.39
C VAL A 687 -30.77 18.35 3.24
N ALA A 688 -30.43 18.99 2.12
CA ALA A 688 -31.02 20.24 1.70
C ALA A 688 -32.13 19.95 0.68
N ILE A 689 -33.34 20.45 0.94
CA ILE A 689 -34.49 20.30 0.04
C ILE A 689 -34.73 21.64 -0.63
N THR A 690 -34.34 21.73 -1.91
CA THR A 690 -34.53 22.89 -2.77
C THR A 690 -35.88 22.80 -3.48
N THR A 691 -36.71 23.83 -3.35
CA THR A 691 -38.00 23.96 -4.02
C THR A 691 -37.96 25.12 -4.99
N LEU A 692 -38.35 24.86 -6.24
CA LEU A 692 -38.50 25.90 -7.26
C LEU A 692 -39.98 26.26 -7.41
N THR A 693 -40.25 27.56 -7.52
CA THR A 693 -41.60 28.07 -7.82
C THR A 693 -41.59 29.09 -8.95
N ILE A 694 -42.66 29.10 -9.75
CA ILE A 694 -42.97 30.14 -10.74
C ILE A 694 -44.35 30.70 -10.38
N ALA A 695 -44.45 32.02 -10.21
CA ALA A 695 -45.69 32.69 -9.80
C ALA A 695 -46.37 32.05 -8.56
N GLY A 696 -45.56 31.59 -7.59
CA GLY A 696 -46.02 30.94 -6.36
C GLY A 696 -46.42 29.46 -6.51
N VAL A 697 -46.38 28.88 -7.71
CA VAL A 697 -46.66 27.46 -7.95
C VAL A 697 -45.37 26.66 -7.91
N LYS A 698 -45.34 25.58 -7.13
CA LYS A 698 -44.20 24.65 -7.07
C LYS A 698 -44.08 23.86 -8.37
N ILE A 699 -42.90 23.90 -8.98
CA ILE A 699 -42.59 23.19 -10.24
C ILE A 699 -41.53 22.09 -10.07
N ASP A 700 -40.66 22.20 -9.06
CA ASP A 700 -39.58 21.24 -8.84
C ASP A 700 -39.25 21.10 -7.34
N SER A 701 -38.69 19.95 -6.99
CA SER A 701 -38.16 19.63 -5.67
C SER A 701 -36.90 18.78 -5.84
N TYR A 702 -35.77 19.25 -5.33
CA TYR A 702 -34.47 18.60 -5.46
C TYR A 702 -33.85 18.38 -4.08
N GLU A 703 -33.34 17.18 -3.82
CA GLU A 703 -32.68 16.81 -2.56
C GLU A 703 -31.16 16.74 -2.79
N THR A 704 -30.40 17.41 -1.93
CA THR A 704 -28.93 17.36 -1.91
C THR A 704 -28.47 16.82 -0.57
N GLU A 705 -27.91 15.61 -0.56
CA GLU A 705 -27.31 15.01 0.63
C GLU A 705 -25.92 15.61 0.85
N PHE A 706 -25.56 15.91 2.10
CA PHE A 706 -24.25 16.48 2.45
C PHE A 706 -23.89 16.28 3.93
N GLY A 707 -22.64 16.57 4.29
CA GLY A 707 -22.17 16.60 5.68
C GLY A 707 -21.48 17.91 6.03
N ILE A 708 -21.66 18.39 7.27
CA ILE A 708 -21.04 19.62 7.77
C ILE A 708 -19.73 19.25 8.47
N ARG A 709 -18.59 19.70 7.94
CA ARG A 709 -17.27 19.37 8.47
C ARG A 709 -16.25 20.43 8.09
N SER A 710 -15.17 20.56 8.86
CA SER A 710 -13.95 21.22 8.38
C SER A 710 -12.89 20.19 8.03
N VAL A 711 -12.17 20.42 6.93
CA VAL A 711 -11.03 19.61 6.50
C VAL A 711 -9.85 20.54 6.27
N VAL A 712 -8.71 20.24 6.88
CA VAL A 712 -7.45 20.95 6.65
C VAL A 712 -6.39 19.93 6.26
N HIS A 713 -5.72 20.18 5.14
CA HIS A 713 -4.58 19.40 4.68
C HIS A 713 -3.31 20.09 5.16
N ASP A 714 -2.71 19.59 6.24
CA ASP A 714 -1.54 20.15 6.89
C ASP A 714 -0.28 19.36 6.50
N ALA A 715 0.77 20.06 6.07
CA ALA A 715 2.01 19.47 5.58
C ALA A 715 2.80 18.69 6.65
N THR A 716 2.48 18.88 7.93
CA THR A 716 3.18 18.23 9.06
C THR A 716 2.25 17.33 9.87
N LYS A 717 1.00 17.73 10.06
CA LYS A 717 0.00 17.00 10.86
C LYS A 717 -0.85 16.03 10.04
N GLY A 718 -0.71 16.04 8.71
CA GLY A 718 -1.54 15.27 7.81
C GLY A 718 -2.94 15.87 7.66
N VAL A 719 -3.97 15.02 7.61
CA VAL A 719 -5.35 15.48 7.45
C VAL A 719 -5.95 15.79 8.81
N LEU A 720 -6.53 16.97 8.96
CA LEU A 720 -7.27 17.37 10.15
C LEU A 720 -8.76 17.46 9.79
N ILE A 721 -9.61 16.67 10.44
CA ILE A 721 -11.07 16.75 10.27
C ILE A 721 -11.68 17.23 11.58
N ASN A 722 -12.46 18.32 11.52
CA ASN A 722 -13.04 18.96 12.70
C ASN A 722 -11.99 19.34 13.77
N GLY A 723 -10.76 19.64 13.34
CA GLY A 723 -9.63 20.01 14.21
C GLY A 723 -8.85 18.84 14.81
N GLU A 724 -9.26 17.60 14.57
CA GLU A 724 -8.57 16.39 15.03
C GLU A 724 -7.74 15.78 13.89
N ALA A 725 -6.51 15.34 14.18
CA ALA A 725 -5.67 14.67 13.20
C ALA A 725 -6.20 13.26 12.92
N VAL A 726 -6.45 12.97 11.64
CA VAL A 726 -6.90 11.68 11.16
C VAL A 726 -5.78 11.09 10.30
N ARG A 727 -5.17 10.02 10.79
CA ARG A 727 -4.21 9.22 10.02
C ARG A 727 -4.95 8.52 8.88
N ILE A 728 -4.43 8.58 7.66
CA ILE A 728 -5.01 7.84 6.53
C ILE A 728 -4.60 6.36 6.68
N GLN A 729 -5.55 5.55 7.11
CA GLN A 729 -5.46 4.09 7.16
C GLN A 729 -6.29 3.56 5.99
N GLY A 730 -5.76 3.79 4.79
CA GLY A 730 -6.49 3.64 3.54
C GLY A 730 -6.16 2.35 2.82
N VAL A 731 -7.07 1.94 1.96
CA VAL A 731 -6.83 0.88 0.97
C VAL A 731 -7.27 1.34 -0.42
N CYS A 732 -6.57 0.82 -1.43
CA CYS A 732 -7.03 0.81 -2.80
C CYS A 732 -8.04 -0.34 -2.97
N ASN A 733 -9.22 -0.07 -3.53
CA ASN A 733 -10.13 -1.11 -4.02
C ASN A 733 -10.58 -0.81 -5.45
N HIS A 734 -10.58 -1.85 -6.26
CA HIS A 734 -11.31 -1.90 -7.53
C HIS A 734 -12.83 -1.97 -7.31
N HIS A 735 -13.59 -1.79 -8.40
CA HIS A 735 -15.05 -1.69 -8.36
C HIS A 735 -15.80 -3.02 -8.31
N ASP A 736 -15.14 -4.14 -8.62
CA ASP A 736 -15.81 -5.44 -8.60
C ASP A 736 -16.12 -5.93 -7.18
N LEU A 737 -17.17 -6.74 -7.09
CA LEU A 737 -17.68 -7.31 -5.85
C LEU A 737 -17.36 -8.81 -5.78
N GLY A 738 -16.14 -9.17 -6.24
CA GLY A 738 -15.62 -10.52 -6.35
C GLY A 738 -16.45 -11.37 -7.30
N SER A 739 -16.96 -12.50 -6.80
CA SER A 739 -17.79 -13.44 -7.57
C SER A 739 -19.13 -12.89 -8.09
N LEU A 740 -19.51 -11.66 -7.71
CA LEU A 740 -20.65 -10.92 -8.28
C LEU A 740 -20.27 -10.07 -9.50
N GLY A 741 -18.97 -9.89 -9.75
CA GLY A 741 -18.45 -9.09 -10.86
C GLY A 741 -18.67 -7.61 -10.64
N ALA A 742 -18.80 -6.86 -11.74
CA ALA A 742 -18.93 -5.42 -11.68
C ALA A 742 -20.35 -4.94 -11.31
N ALA A 743 -21.39 -5.78 -11.43
CA ALA A 743 -22.77 -5.39 -11.17
C ALA A 743 -22.95 -4.92 -9.72
N PHE A 744 -23.02 -3.60 -9.53
CA PHE A 744 -22.91 -3.01 -8.19
C PHE A 744 -24.09 -3.43 -7.30
N ASN A 745 -23.78 -3.86 -6.08
CA ASN A 745 -24.76 -4.22 -5.07
C ASN A 745 -24.43 -3.56 -3.73
N ILE A 746 -25.38 -2.78 -3.20
CA ILE A 746 -25.20 -2.00 -1.97
C ILE A 746 -24.78 -2.88 -0.79
N ARG A 747 -25.38 -4.06 -0.62
CA ARG A 747 -25.06 -4.94 0.50
C ARG A 747 -23.64 -5.52 0.40
N ALA A 748 -23.22 -5.88 -0.81
CA ALA A 748 -21.86 -6.37 -1.04
C ALA A 748 -20.80 -5.28 -0.80
N GLY A 749 -21.02 -4.07 -1.33
CA GLY A 749 -20.15 -2.92 -1.06
C GLY A 749 -20.12 -2.54 0.42
N GLU A 750 -21.27 -2.57 1.10
CA GLU A 750 -21.35 -2.35 2.55
C GLU A 750 -20.53 -3.40 3.32
N ARG A 751 -20.63 -4.68 2.94
CA ARG A 751 -19.83 -5.76 3.56
C ARG A 751 -18.33 -5.50 3.37
N GLN A 752 -17.90 -5.11 2.17
CA GLN A 752 -16.49 -4.79 1.91
C GLN A 752 -16.00 -3.67 2.83
N LEU A 753 -16.72 -2.54 2.90
CA LEU A 753 -16.34 -1.41 3.76
C LEU A 753 -16.37 -1.79 5.25
N GLN A 754 -17.37 -2.55 5.72
CA GLN A 754 -17.45 -3.00 7.11
C GLN A 754 -16.26 -3.86 7.51
N MET A 755 -15.78 -4.74 6.62
CA MET A 755 -14.60 -5.56 6.88
C MET A 755 -13.32 -4.74 6.88
N LEU A 756 -13.21 -3.72 6.03
CA LEU A 756 -12.09 -2.78 6.09
C LEU A 756 -12.09 -2.00 7.42
N GLN A 757 -13.25 -1.54 7.89
CA GLN A 757 -13.37 -0.91 9.21
C GLN A 757 -13.03 -1.89 10.36
N GLU A 758 -13.40 -3.16 10.24
CA GLU A 758 -13.04 -4.19 11.21
C GLU A 758 -11.52 -4.34 11.35
N MET A 759 -10.81 -4.25 10.22
CA MET A 759 -9.34 -4.22 10.16
C MET A 759 -8.76 -2.97 10.81
N GLY A 760 -9.52 -1.88 10.88
CA GLY A 760 -9.06 -0.55 11.30
C GLY A 760 -8.90 0.45 10.16
N GLY A 761 -9.27 0.08 8.93
CA GLY A 761 -9.26 1.00 7.80
C GLY A 761 -10.30 2.10 7.95
N ASN A 762 -9.94 3.33 7.59
CA ASN A 762 -10.81 4.51 7.66
C ASN A 762 -10.88 5.30 6.34
N ALA A 763 -10.12 4.89 5.32
CA ALA A 763 -10.05 5.57 4.05
C ALA A 763 -10.09 4.60 2.87
N LEU A 764 -10.56 5.09 1.72
CA LEU A 764 -10.65 4.36 0.47
C LEU A 764 -10.09 5.21 -0.67
N ARG A 765 -9.30 4.59 -1.55
CA ARG A 765 -8.96 5.14 -2.87
C ARG A 765 -9.67 4.33 -3.94
N THR A 766 -10.46 5.00 -4.78
CA THR A 766 -11.30 4.37 -5.83
C THR A 766 -10.47 4.07 -7.08
N SER A 767 -9.55 3.14 -6.94
CA SER A 767 -8.55 2.78 -7.95
C SER A 767 -9.21 2.09 -9.17
N HIS A 768 -9.13 2.61 -10.39
CA HIS A 768 -8.59 3.94 -10.79
C HIS A 768 -9.62 4.66 -11.67
N ASN A 769 -10.83 4.81 -11.12
CA ASN A 769 -11.99 5.26 -11.87
C ASN A 769 -13.12 5.72 -10.93
N PRO A 770 -14.05 6.59 -11.40
CA PRO A 770 -15.16 7.05 -10.59
C PRO A 770 -15.95 5.86 -10.02
N PRO A 771 -16.28 5.85 -8.72
CA PRO A 771 -17.01 4.76 -8.10
C PRO A 771 -18.49 4.80 -8.49
N ALA A 772 -19.22 3.74 -8.13
CA ALA A 772 -20.68 3.79 -8.13
C ALA A 772 -21.15 4.85 -7.12
N PRO A 773 -22.18 5.66 -7.41
CA PRO A 773 -22.69 6.65 -6.46
C PRO A 773 -23.00 6.05 -5.09
N GLU A 774 -23.55 4.84 -5.06
CA GLU A 774 -23.90 4.16 -3.83
C GLU A 774 -22.67 3.79 -2.96
N LEU A 775 -21.46 3.68 -3.53
CA LEU A 775 -20.25 3.48 -2.72
C LEU A 775 -19.88 4.73 -1.93
N LEU A 776 -20.12 5.92 -2.50
CA LEU A 776 -19.93 7.20 -1.81
C LEU A 776 -21.03 7.41 -0.75
N ASP A 777 -22.29 7.07 -1.06
CA ASP A 777 -23.38 7.06 -0.06
C ASP A 777 -23.03 6.16 1.16
N LEU A 778 -22.47 4.98 0.88
CA LEU A 778 -22.01 4.07 1.92
C LEU A 778 -20.83 4.64 2.71
N SER A 779 -19.87 5.27 2.03
CA SER A 779 -18.69 5.89 2.64
C SER A 779 -19.08 7.05 3.55
N ASP A 780 -20.00 7.90 3.09
CA ASP A 780 -20.59 8.99 3.86
C ASP A 780 -21.27 8.48 5.13
N ARG A 781 -22.09 7.43 5.00
CA ARG A 781 -22.84 6.85 6.12
C ARG A 781 -21.95 6.10 7.12
N LEU A 782 -20.95 5.38 6.64
CA LEU A 782 -20.04 4.59 7.48
C LEU A 782 -18.90 5.43 8.05
N GLY A 783 -18.71 6.66 7.57
CA GLY A 783 -17.62 7.53 8.00
C GLY A 783 -16.26 7.08 7.46
N MET A 784 -16.22 6.70 6.19
CA MET A 784 -14.99 6.45 5.44
C MET A 784 -14.55 7.72 4.72
N ILE A 785 -13.27 8.02 4.73
CA ILE A 785 -12.64 9.05 3.91
C ILE A 785 -12.44 8.50 2.50
N VAL A 786 -12.64 9.31 1.47
CA VAL A 786 -12.46 8.91 0.07
C VAL A 786 -11.47 9.83 -0.64
N LEU A 787 -10.47 9.21 -1.26
CA LEU A 787 -9.70 9.76 -2.36
C LEU A 787 -10.37 9.29 -3.65
N ASP A 788 -11.09 10.22 -4.28
CA ASP A 788 -11.93 9.91 -5.44
C ASP A 788 -11.12 10.13 -6.71
N GLU A 789 -10.96 9.09 -7.51
CA GLU A 789 -10.02 9.02 -8.63
C GLU A 789 -10.71 8.76 -9.95
N ILE A 790 -10.32 9.49 -11.00
CA ILE A 790 -11.00 9.39 -12.30
C ILE A 790 -10.22 8.66 -13.41
N PHE A 791 -8.90 8.80 -13.51
CA PHE A 791 -8.18 8.30 -14.69
C PHE A 791 -7.03 7.35 -14.33
N ASP A 792 -6.98 6.19 -15.00
CA ASP A 792 -5.80 5.33 -15.01
C ASP A 792 -4.78 5.74 -16.09
N THR A 793 -5.22 6.44 -17.14
CA THR A 793 -4.33 6.91 -18.18
C THR A 793 -4.84 8.19 -18.84
N TRP A 794 -3.94 8.95 -19.45
CA TRP A 794 -4.26 10.16 -20.21
C TRP A 794 -4.12 9.92 -21.72
N GLY A 795 -3.52 10.85 -22.47
CA GLY A 795 -3.31 10.72 -23.92
C GLY A 795 -2.27 9.66 -24.33
N THR A 796 -1.47 9.14 -23.39
CA THR A 796 -0.54 8.02 -23.63
C THR A 796 -1.17 6.73 -23.15
N LYS A 797 -1.03 5.65 -23.93
CA LYS A 797 -1.66 4.36 -23.62
C LYS A 797 -0.94 3.56 -22.53
N LYS A 798 -1.68 2.81 -21.73
CA LYS A 798 -1.16 1.64 -20.97
C LYS A 798 -1.54 0.32 -21.63
N LYS A 799 -2.72 0.28 -22.26
CA LYS A 799 -3.28 -0.84 -23.05
C LYS A 799 -3.74 -0.35 -24.42
N SER A 800 -3.85 -1.25 -25.38
CA SER A 800 -4.10 -0.86 -26.77
C SER A 800 -5.46 -0.20 -27.00
N HIS A 801 -6.47 -0.52 -26.17
CA HIS A 801 -7.84 0.01 -26.29
C HIS A 801 -8.37 0.62 -24.99
N ASP A 802 -7.49 1.19 -24.15
CA ASP A 802 -7.92 1.94 -22.96
C ASP A 802 -8.37 3.38 -23.29
N PHE A 803 -8.54 4.21 -22.25
CA PHE A 803 -9.09 5.56 -22.34
C PHE A 803 -8.28 6.52 -23.23
N HIS A 804 -6.99 6.26 -23.52
CA HIS A 804 -6.16 7.18 -24.30
C HIS A 804 -6.73 7.50 -25.69
N LEU A 805 -7.48 6.56 -26.28
CA LEU A 805 -8.10 6.72 -27.60
C LEU A 805 -9.17 7.82 -27.62
N ILE A 806 -9.81 8.06 -26.48
CA ILE A 806 -10.91 9.02 -26.34
C ILE A 806 -10.55 10.20 -25.42
N PHE A 807 -9.39 10.17 -24.77
CA PHE A 807 -8.90 11.26 -23.91
C PHE A 807 -9.01 12.66 -24.56
N PRO A 808 -8.58 12.88 -25.82
CA PRO A 808 -8.65 14.22 -26.43
C PRO A 808 -10.06 14.80 -26.53
N ASP A 809 -11.07 13.94 -26.65
CA ASP A 809 -12.47 14.34 -26.77
C ASP A 809 -13.17 14.40 -25.40
N TRP A 810 -12.76 13.55 -24.43
CA TRP A 810 -13.58 13.25 -23.26
C TRP A 810 -12.95 13.60 -21.90
N HIS A 811 -11.67 13.92 -21.80
CA HIS A 811 -11.04 14.21 -20.49
C HIS A 811 -11.71 15.37 -19.73
N GLU A 812 -12.03 16.49 -20.39
CA GLU A 812 -12.71 17.63 -19.78
C GLU A 812 -14.14 17.28 -19.34
N PRO A 813 -15.03 16.77 -20.23
CA PRO A 813 -16.40 16.49 -19.82
C PRO A 813 -16.49 15.35 -18.80
N ASP A 814 -15.60 14.34 -18.87
CA ASP A 814 -15.54 13.30 -17.86
C ASP A 814 -15.18 13.87 -16.48
N LEU A 815 -14.12 14.67 -16.42
CA LEU A 815 -13.64 15.27 -15.17
C LEU A 815 -14.68 16.20 -14.54
N ARG A 816 -15.32 17.06 -15.33
CA ARG A 816 -16.36 17.97 -14.80
C ARG A 816 -17.62 17.22 -14.36
N ALA A 817 -18.07 16.21 -15.12
CA ALA A 817 -19.25 15.42 -14.75
C ALA A 817 -19.01 14.65 -13.44
N PHE A 818 -17.82 14.05 -13.30
CA PHE A 818 -17.36 13.37 -12.10
C PHE A 818 -17.38 14.29 -10.87
N ILE A 819 -16.70 15.45 -10.93
CA ILE A 819 -16.64 16.38 -9.79
C ILE A 819 -18.02 16.90 -9.43
N ARG A 820 -18.84 17.28 -10.42
CA ARG A 820 -20.17 17.83 -10.15
C ARG A 820 -21.10 16.80 -9.50
N ARG A 821 -21.01 15.54 -9.90
CA ARG A 821 -21.74 14.43 -9.27
C ARG A 821 -21.40 14.34 -7.78
N ASP A 822 -20.11 14.41 -7.47
CA ASP A 822 -19.60 13.95 -6.18
C ASP A 822 -19.25 15.06 -5.17
N ARG A 823 -19.17 16.33 -5.61
CA ARG A 823 -18.72 17.48 -4.79
C ARG A 823 -19.46 17.72 -3.48
N ASN A 824 -20.67 17.17 -3.30
CA ASN A 824 -21.44 17.29 -2.06
C ASN A 824 -21.18 16.15 -1.06
N HIS A 825 -20.53 15.04 -1.47
CA HIS A 825 -20.23 13.93 -0.58
C HIS A 825 -19.21 14.35 0.50
N PRO A 826 -19.55 14.23 1.80
CA PRO A 826 -18.62 14.56 2.85
C PRO A 826 -17.42 13.59 2.97
N SER A 827 -17.56 12.35 2.53
CA SER A 827 -16.46 11.37 2.52
C SER A 827 -15.29 11.80 1.64
N VAL A 828 -15.56 12.43 0.48
CA VAL A 828 -14.51 12.86 -0.45
C VAL A 828 -13.70 14.01 0.17
N ILE A 829 -12.37 13.86 0.22
CA ILE A 829 -11.46 14.89 0.74
C ILE A 829 -10.49 15.44 -0.31
N ALA A 830 -10.26 14.72 -1.41
CA ALA A 830 -9.34 15.12 -2.48
C ALA A 830 -9.74 14.45 -3.80
N TRP A 831 -9.36 15.08 -4.92
CA TRP A 831 -9.62 14.60 -6.27
C TRP A 831 -8.33 14.08 -6.91
N SER A 832 -8.27 12.79 -7.25
CA SER A 832 -7.15 12.22 -8.00
C SER A 832 -7.43 12.23 -9.51
N VAL A 833 -6.59 12.95 -10.26
CA VAL A 833 -6.76 13.11 -11.72
C VAL A 833 -5.96 12.10 -12.55
N GLY A 834 -5.22 11.20 -11.90
CA GLY A 834 -4.36 10.25 -12.59
C GLY A 834 -3.72 9.23 -11.66
N ASN A 835 -3.48 8.03 -12.17
CA ASN A 835 -2.66 7.01 -11.51
C ASN A 835 -1.55 6.54 -12.44
N GLU A 836 -0.30 6.58 -11.99
CA GLU A 836 0.86 6.04 -12.70
C GLU A 836 0.88 6.40 -14.18
N ILE A 837 0.59 7.66 -14.48
CA ILE A 837 0.52 8.13 -15.85
C ILE A 837 1.86 7.87 -16.53
N PRO A 838 1.91 7.33 -17.76
CA PRO A 838 3.17 7.15 -18.47
C PRO A 838 3.93 8.48 -18.64
N ASP A 839 5.27 8.41 -18.66
CA ASP A 839 6.14 9.55 -18.97
C ASP A 839 5.98 10.77 -18.02
N GLN A 840 5.91 10.54 -16.70
CA GLN A 840 5.66 11.59 -15.69
C GLN A 840 6.73 12.69 -15.66
N SER A 841 7.94 12.40 -16.14
CA SER A 841 9.03 13.37 -16.26
C SER A 841 8.96 14.22 -17.52
N ASP A 842 8.09 13.89 -18.48
CA ASP A 842 7.90 14.69 -19.70
C ASP A 842 7.16 16.01 -19.35
N PRO A 843 7.72 17.18 -19.69
CA PRO A 843 7.02 18.46 -19.54
C PRO A 843 5.66 18.54 -20.25
N ALA A 844 5.43 17.79 -21.34
CA ALA A 844 4.14 17.71 -22.01
C ALA A 844 3.08 17.03 -21.12
N THR A 845 3.44 15.91 -20.48
CA THR A 845 2.61 15.25 -19.46
C THR A 845 2.31 16.20 -18.30
N GLY A 846 3.32 16.96 -17.85
CA GLY A 846 3.14 17.98 -16.82
C GLY A 846 2.16 19.11 -17.21
N LYS A 847 2.07 19.49 -18.49
CA LYS A 847 1.08 20.47 -18.97
C LYS A 847 -0.35 19.92 -18.94
N VAL A 848 -0.52 18.64 -19.30
CA VAL A 848 -1.83 17.96 -19.16
C VAL A 848 -2.23 17.91 -17.68
N ALA A 849 -1.28 17.60 -16.78
CA ALA A 849 -1.54 17.65 -15.34
C ALA A 849 -2.03 19.03 -14.88
N GLN A 850 -1.47 20.12 -15.42
CA GLN A 850 -1.90 21.50 -15.12
C GLN A 850 -3.31 21.78 -15.63
N GLU A 851 -3.61 21.36 -16.85
CA GLU A 851 -4.95 21.49 -17.43
C GLU A 851 -6.01 20.79 -16.58
N LEU A 852 -5.78 19.53 -16.23
CA LEU A 852 -6.70 18.75 -15.40
C LEU A 852 -6.89 19.39 -14.02
N ARG A 853 -5.80 19.84 -13.37
CA ARG A 853 -5.90 20.57 -12.11
C ARG A 853 -6.68 21.87 -12.21
N ASN A 854 -6.51 22.62 -13.30
CA ASN A 854 -7.26 23.86 -13.51
C ASN A 854 -8.76 23.57 -13.66
N ILE A 855 -9.13 22.54 -14.42
CA ILE A 855 -10.52 22.09 -14.52
C ILE A 855 -11.08 21.74 -13.14
N VAL A 856 -10.34 21.02 -12.30
CA VAL A 856 -10.81 20.71 -10.94
C VAL A 856 -11.05 21.98 -10.12
N ARG A 857 -10.10 22.93 -10.17
CA ARG A 857 -10.21 24.19 -9.42
C ARG A 857 -11.33 25.10 -9.92
N GLU A 858 -11.73 24.98 -11.18
CA GLU A 858 -12.92 25.67 -11.70
C GLU A 858 -14.22 25.07 -11.16
N GLU A 859 -14.25 23.77 -10.88
CA GLU A 859 -15.46 23.04 -10.44
C GLU A 859 -15.60 22.95 -8.90
N ASP A 860 -14.49 22.79 -8.19
CA ASP A 860 -14.45 22.64 -6.73
C ASP A 860 -13.12 23.14 -6.13
N LEU A 861 -13.17 24.30 -5.47
CA LEU A 861 -12.04 24.86 -4.72
C LEU A 861 -11.92 24.33 -3.28
N THR A 862 -12.90 23.56 -2.81
CA THR A 862 -12.95 23.09 -1.41
C THR A 862 -12.09 21.86 -1.15
N ARG A 863 -11.66 21.18 -2.22
CA ARG A 863 -10.86 19.96 -2.15
C ARG A 863 -9.60 20.06 -3.02
N PRO A 864 -8.43 19.66 -2.51
CA PRO A 864 -7.18 19.69 -3.27
C PRO A 864 -7.14 18.62 -4.36
N VAL A 865 -6.30 18.89 -5.37
CA VAL A 865 -6.01 17.99 -6.49
C VAL A 865 -4.75 17.18 -6.24
N THR A 866 -4.76 15.91 -6.62
CA THR A 866 -3.62 14.99 -6.50
C THR A 866 -3.59 13.98 -7.64
N GLN A 867 -2.59 13.09 -7.61
CA GLN A 867 -2.44 11.94 -8.51
C GLN A 867 -1.54 10.90 -7.83
N GLY A 868 -1.59 9.65 -8.27
CA GLY A 868 -0.65 8.61 -7.85
C GLY A 868 0.62 8.60 -8.71
N MET A 869 1.77 8.96 -8.14
CA MET A 869 3.04 9.06 -8.88
C MET A 869 4.02 7.96 -8.45
N ASN A 870 4.39 7.08 -9.39
CA ASN A 870 5.37 6.01 -9.16
C ASN A 870 6.79 6.36 -9.63
N THR A 871 6.95 7.31 -10.56
CA THR A 871 8.26 7.64 -11.14
C THR A 871 8.60 9.13 -11.13
N ALA A 872 7.62 10.01 -10.94
CA ALA A 872 7.87 11.46 -10.90
C ALA A 872 8.83 11.83 -9.76
N SER A 873 9.76 12.73 -10.06
CA SER A 873 10.63 13.38 -9.10
C SER A 873 10.08 14.77 -8.73
N PRO A 874 10.54 15.39 -7.64
CA PRO A 874 10.14 16.76 -7.29
C PRO A 874 10.50 17.82 -8.35
N GLY A 875 11.47 17.51 -9.23
CA GLY A 875 11.88 18.39 -10.32
C GLY A 875 10.92 18.39 -11.51
N ASP A 876 10.02 17.41 -11.59
CA ASP A 876 9.12 17.24 -12.71
C ASP A 876 7.88 18.13 -12.58
N LEU A 877 7.42 18.68 -13.71
CA LEU A 877 6.27 19.58 -13.75
C LEU A 877 4.99 18.90 -13.23
N THR A 878 4.89 17.59 -13.45
CA THR A 878 3.80 16.72 -12.98
C THR A 878 3.65 16.77 -11.46
N ALA A 879 4.74 16.63 -10.70
CA ALA A 879 4.74 16.74 -9.24
C ALA A 879 4.49 18.18 -8.77
N GLN A 880 5.20 19.15 -9.36
CA GLN A 880 5.06 20.58 -9.00
C GLN A 880 3.62 21.09 -9.08
N THR A 881 2.84 20.54 -10.01
CA THR A 881 1.46 20.94 -10.29
C THR A 881 0.48 20.54 -9.18
N MET A 882 0.64 19.39 -8.54
CA MET A 882 -0.39 18.85 -7.62
C MET A 882 -0.49 19.66 -6.32
N ASP A 883 -1.67 19.65 -5.69
CA ASP A 883 -1.87 20.30 -4.39
C ASP A 883 -1.45 19.39 -3.23
N ILE A 884 -1.55 18.06 -3.43
CA ILE A 884 -1.04 17.02 -2.54
C ILE A 884 -0.12 16.08 -3.32
N GLU A 885 1.01 15.73 -2.73
CA GLU A 885 1.96 14.78 -3.31
C GLU A 885 1.55 13.33 -2.94
N GLY A 886 0.95 12.63 -3.89
CA GLY A 886 0.64 11.19 -3.79
C GLY A 886 1.75 10.36 -4.40
N LEU A 887 2.44 9.55 -3.58
CA LEU A 887 3.55 8.70 -4.02
C LEU A 887 3.12 7.22 -4.04
N ASN A 888 3.24 6.57 -5.19
CA ASN A 888 3.06 5.13 -5.32
C ASN A 888 4.41 4.43 -5.13
N TYR A 889 4.55 3.64 -4.06
CA TYR A 889 5.70 2.75 -3.74
C TYR A 889 7.07 3.40 -3.54
N GLN A 890 7.38 4.49 -4.23
CA GLN A 890 8.67 5.17 -4.18
C GLN A 890 8.92 5.88 -2.85
N GLY A 891 7.86 6.22 -2.11
CA GLY A 891 7.95 6.90 -0.83
C GLY A 891 8.73 6.05 0.19
N GLU A 892 8.31 4.80 0.37
CA GLU A 892 8.91 3.81 1.25
C GLU A 892 10.11 3.04 0.63
N GLY A 893 10.34 3.20 -0.68
CA GLY A 893 11.38 2.51 -1.44
C GLY A 893 10.91 1.18 -2.05
N HIS A 894 11.53 0.77 -3.17
CA HIS A 894 11.08 -0.37 -3.98
C HIS A 894 11.74 -1.70 -3.62
N GLY A 895 10.95 -2.77 -3.47
CA GLY A 895 11.41 -4.13 -3.17
C GLY A 895 12.32 -4.13 -1.95
N ASN A 896 13.55 -4.61 -2.12
CA ASN A 896 14.55 -4.63 -1.04
C ASN A 896 15.32 -3.30 -0.86
N ASP A 897 15.10 -2.29 -1.71
CA ASP A 897 15.71 -0.97 -1.58
C ASP A 897 14.99 -0.15 -0.51
N THR A 898 15.74 0.35 0.48
CA THR A 898 15.23 1.17 1.58
C THR A 898 15.39 2.67 1.32
N SER A 899 15.76 3.07 0.10
CA SER A 899 15.92 4.47 -0.30
C SER A 899 14.55 5.15 -0.42
N SER A 900 14.17 5.89 0.62
CA SER A 900 12.92 6.65 0.70
C SER A 900 13.00 7.96 -0.09
N THR A 901 11.98 8.26 -0.91
CA THR A 901 11.87 9.56 -1.61
C THR A 901 11.12 10.62 -0.79
N PHE A 902 10.48 10.28 0.33
CA PHE A 902 9.74 11.24 1.17
C PHE A 902 10.56 12.48 1.55
N PRO A 903 11.84 12.38 1.96
CA PRO A 903 12.64 13.57 2.31
C PRO A 903 12.82 14.53 1.13
N SER A 904 12.99 14.01 -0.09
CA SER A 904 13.21 14.84 -1.28
C SER A 904 11.96 15.65 -1.63
N PHE A 905 10.78 15.02 -1.59
CA PHE A 905 9.50 15.69 -1.77
C PHE A 905 9.21 16.67 -0.63
N ARG A 906 9.53 16.31 0.61
CA ARG A 906 9.35 17.19 1.79
C ARG A 906 10.19 18.46 1.69
N VAL A 907 11.42 18.36 1.21
CA VAL A 907 12.31 19.52 1.01
C VAL A 907 11.82 20.41 -0.13
N ALA A 908 11.39 19.82 -1.24
CA ALA A 908 10.89 20.56 -2.39
C ALA A 908 9.53 21.23 -2.13
N PHE A 909 8.67 20.59 -1.35
CA PHE A 909 7.30 21.00 -1.10
C PHE A 909 6.97 21.06 0.41
N PRO A 910 7.60 21.98 1.18
CA PRO A 910 7.46 22.04 2.64
C PRO A 910 6.04 22.42 3.11
N ASP A 911 5.20 22.95 2.23
CA ASP A 911 3.83 23.39 2.52
C ASP A 911 2.76 22.42 1.99
N LYS A 912 3.15 21.38 1.25
CA LYS A 912 2.22 20.38 0.72
C LYS A 912 2.12 19.18 1.65
N LEU A 913 0.91 18.62 1.73
CA LEU A 913 0.70 17.31 2.34
C LEU A 913 1.32 16.23 1.44
N ILE A 914 1.86 15.18 2.06
CA ILE A 914 2.41 14.01 1.37
C ILE A 914 1.68 12.77 1.92
N TYR A 915 1.28 11.84 1.08
CA TYR A 915 0.82 10.52 1.49
C TYR A 915 1.28 9.44 0.51
N THR A 916 1.27 8.19 0.94
CA THR A 916 1.49 7.06 0.02
C THR A 916 0.18 6.73 -0.70
N SER A 917 0.05 7.11 -1.96
CA SER A 917 -1.18 6.91 -2.76
C SER A 917 -1.40 5.47 -3.17
N GLU A 918 -0.34 4.68 -3.18
CA GLU A 918 -0.39 3.24 -3.37
C GLU A 918 0.82 2.62 -2.66
N SER A 919 0.57 1.79 -1.65
CA SER A 919 1.61 1.18 -0.82
C SER A 919 1.62 -0.34 -0.91
N ALA A 920 2.73 -0.92 -0.48
CA ALA A 920 2.94 -2.34 -0.28
C ALA A 920 2.90 -3.21 -1.55
N SER A 921 1.73 -3.46 -2.17
CA SER A 921 1.60 -4.49 -3.23
C SER A 921 2.04 -5.89 -2.78
N THR A 922 2.08 -6.17 -1.47
CA THR A 922 2.42 -7.50 -0.94
C THR A 922 1.42 -8.54 -1.48
N VAL A 923 1.90 -9.73 -1.81
CA VAL A 923 1.10 -10.79 -2.44
C VAL A 923 1.00 -12.01 -1.52
N SER A 924 -0.19 -12.61 -1.42
CA SER A 924 -0.35 -13.89 -0.73
C SER A 924 -1.58 -14.67 -1.17
N SER A 925 -1.53 -16.00 -1.00
CA SER A 925 -2.65 -16.92 -1.10
C SER A 925 -3.10 -17.36 0.30
N ARG A 926 -4.39 -17.23 0.60
CA ARG A 926 -4.92 -17.49 1.96
C ARG A 926 -4.52 -18.87 2.49
N GLY A 927 -3.83 -18.90 3.62
CA GLY A 927 -3.47 -20.13 4.33
C GLY A 927 -2.45 -21.02 3.62
N ILE A 928 -1.76 -20.50 2.59
CA ILE A 928 -0.64 -21.19 1.95
C ILE A 928 0.67 -20.69 2.56
N TYR A 929 1.56 -21.60 2.98
CA TYR A 929 2.85 -21.23 3.57
C TYR A 929 3.98 -21.96 2.87
N VAL A 930 4.86 -21.20 2.22
CA VAL A 930 6.00 -21.70 1.45
C VAL A 930 7.26 -21.67 2.33
N PHE A 931 8.03 -22.76 2.33
CA PHE A 931 9.28 -22.88 3.08
C PHE A 931 10.48 -23.05 2.12
N PRO A 932 11.67 -22.49 2.44
CA PRO A 932 12.01 -21.75 3.65
C PRO A 932 11.39 -20.34 3.70
N VAL A 933 11.15 -19.84 4.92
CA VAL A 933 10.67 -18.47 5.14
C VAL A 933 11.88 -17.55 5.29
N THR A 934 11.82 -16.37 4.70
CA THR A 934 12.87 -15.35 4.88
C THR A 934 12.98 -14.95 6.36
N ARG A 935 14.17 -14.57 6.80
CA ARG A 935 14.40 -13.98 8.13
C ARG A 935 14.25 -12.45 8.14
N GLU A 936 14.21 -11.86 6.96
CA GLU A 936 13.98 -10.43 6.78
C GLU A 936 12.48 -10.13 6.90
N ASN A 937 12.14 -8.89 7.26
CA ASN A 937 10.75 -8.44 7.33
C ASN A 937 10.16 -8.01 5.97
N ASN A 938 10.92 -8.18 4.89
CA ASN A 938 10.58 -7.81 3.52
C ASN A 938 11.40 -8.69 2.56
N ALA A 939 10.81 -9.17 1.47
CA ALA A 939 11.51 -9.92 0.45
C ALA A 939 10.77 -9.94 -0.89
N VAL A 940 11.45 -9.58 -1.96
CA VAL A 940 10.91 -9.78 -3.31
C VAL A 940 10.63 -11.28 -3.54
N PHE A 941 9.42 -11.61 -4.00
CA PHE A 941 9.07 -13.00 -4.26
C PHE A 941 9.88 -13.58 -5.44
N GLY A 942 10.02 -14.89 -5.44
CA GLY A 942 10.64 -15.65 -6.52
C GLY A 942 10.63 -17.15 -6.21
N PRO A 943 11.14 -18.00 -7.12
CA PRO A 943 11.10 -19.46 -6.96
C PRO A 943 11.70 -19.99 -5.65
N ASP A 944 12.68 -19.27 -5.08
CA ASP A 944 13.33 -19.61 -3.79
C ASP A 944 12.91 -18.65 -2.65
N SER A 945 11.88 -17.83 -2.86
CA SER A 945 11.44 -16.73 -1.98
C SER A 945 9.91 -16.58 -1.99
N GLY A 946 9.22 -17.38 -1.18
CA GLY A 946 7.79 -17.18 -0.91
C GLY A 946 6.82 -17.54 -2.05
N GLU A 947 7.29 -18.16 -3.13
CA GLU A 947 6.51 -18.53 -4.31
C GLU A 947 6.48 -20.05 -4.51
N ASP A 948 5.30 -20.60 -4.79
CA ASP A 948 5.13 -21.95 -5.34
C ASP A 948 4.65 -21.83 -6.80
N VAL A 949 5.60 -21.93 -7.72
CA VAL A 949 5.37 -21.72 -9.16
C VAL A 949 4.46 -22.80 -9.75
N GLU A 950 4.58 -24.05 -9.29
CA GLU A 950 3.80 -25.18 -9.84
C GLU A 950 2.34 -25.09 -9.40
N ALA A 951 2.12 -24.84 -8.10
CA ALA A 951 0.77 -24.65 -7.56
C ALA A 951 0.17 -23.27 -7.90
N ARG A 952 1.01 -22.31 -8.32
CA ARG A 952 0.66 -20.90 -8.56
C ARG A 952 0.11 -20.21 -7.31
N HIS A 953 0.79 -20.41 -6.20
CA HIS A 953 0.44 -19.80 -4.92
C HIS A 953 1.62 -19.04 -4.32
N LEU A 954 1.28 -18.08 -3.46
CA LEU A 954 2.23 -17.21 -2.76
C LEU A 954 2.02 -17.34 -1.26
N SER A 955 3.11 -17.26 -0.51
CA SER A 955 3.15 -17.48 0.93
C SER A 955 2.38 -16.41 1.72
N ASP A 956 1.57 -16.82 2.70
CA ASP A 956 0.73 -15.97 3.54
C ASP A 956 1.44 -15.38 4.76
N TYR A 957 2.79 -15.45 4.81
CA TYR A 957 3.57 -14.84 5.89
C TYR A 957 3.54 -13.30 5.90
N GLY A 958 3.02 -12.65 4.84
CA GLY A 958 2.93 -11.19 4.74
C GLY A 958 4.28 -10.49 4.52
N LEU A 959 5.28 -11.22 4.00
CA LEU A 959 6.66 -10.77 3.83
C LEU A 959 7.07 -10.55 2.37
N TYR A 960 6.22 -10.96 1.41
CA TYR A 960 6.62 -11.14 0.03
C TYR A 960 5.91 -10.19 -0.94
N GLU A 961 6.67 -9.51 -1.79
CA GLU A 961 6.18 -8.44 -2.65
C GLU A 961 6.80 -8.51 -4.06
N PRO A 962 6.18 -7.88 -5.08
CA PRO A 962 6.84 -7.68 -6.37
C PRO A 962 8.00 -6.68 -6.25
N SER A 963 8.86 -6.61 -7.25
CA SER A 963 10.09 -5.80 -7.21
C SER A 963 9.87 -4.30 -7.01
N TRP A 964 8.66 -3.79 -7.28
CA TRP A 964 8.29 -2.40 -7.03
C TRP A 964 7.67 -2.18 -5.65
N GLY A 965 7.14 -3.23 -5.02
CA GLY A 965 6.37 -3.15 -3.78
C GLY A 965 7.21 -3.07 -2.50
N ALA A 966 6.56 -3.28 -1.37
CA ALA A 966 7.13 -3.38 -0.03
C ALA A 966 6.24 -4.30 0.84
N SER A 967 6.80 -4.91 1.88
CA SER A 967 5.99 -5.54 2.94
C SER A 967 5.29 -4.48 3.80
N PRO A 968 4.19 -4.82 4.51
CA PRO A 968 3.52 -3.88 5.40
C PRO A 968 4.46 -3.37 6.50
N ASP A 969 5.32 -4.23 7.07
CA ASP A 969 6.32 -3.82 8.07
C ASP A 969 7.30 -2.78 7.54
N LYS A 970 7.76 -2.92 6.29
CA LYS A 970 8.63 -1.93 5.65
C LYS A 970 7.91 -0.59 5.48
N VAL A 971 6.66 -0.61 5.02
CA VAL A 971 5.84 0.59 4.89
C VAL A 971 5.60 1.27 6.25
N PHE A 972 5.27 0.49 7.29
CA PHE A 972 5.07 1.01 8.64
C PHE A 972 6.34 1.66 9.19
N ALA A 973 7.50 1.02 8.99
CA ALA A 973 8.78 1.57 9.42
C ALA A 973 9.09 2.90 8.70
N ALA A 974 8.86 2.98 7.39
CA ALA A 974 9.05 4.22 6.62
C ALA A 974 8.12 5.35 7.10
N GLN A 975 6.87 5.04 7.44
CA GLN A 975 5.94 6.02 8.01
C GLN A 975 6.35 6.47 9.41
N ASP A 976 6.88 5.58 10.25
CA ASP A 976 7.39 5.93 11.59
C ASP A 976 8.64 6.83 11.50
N GLU A 977 9.49 6.62 10.50
CA GLU A 977 10.64 7.48 10.21
C GLU A 977 10.23 8.86 9.66
N HIS A 978 9.09 8.93 8.97
CA HIS A 978 8.59 10.13 8.31
C HIS A 978 7.17 10.51 8.78
N PRO A 979 6.99 10.96 10.04
CA PRO A 979 5.67 11.15 10.63
C PRO A 979 4.81 12.25 9.97
N TYR A 980 5.39 13.09 9.11
CA TYR A 980 4.67 14.10 8.33
C TYR A 980 3.92 13.52 7.11
N VAL A 981 4.26 12.32 6.67
CA VAL A 981 3.50 11.60 5.63
C VAL A 981 2.16 11.24 6.23
N ALA A 982 1.02 11.63 5.65
CA ALA A 982 -0.30 11.56 6.30
C ALA A 982 -0.87 10.14 6.50
N GLY A 983 -0.28 9.13 5.85
CA GLY A 983 -0.70 7.74 5.87
C GLY A 983 -0.55 7.09 4.50
N GLU A 984 -1.33 6.04 4.25
CA GLU A 984 -1.21 5.21 3.05
C GLU A 984 -2.56 4.75 2.49
N TYR A 985 -2.54 4.34 1.22
CA TYR A 985 -3.58 3.52 0.59
C TYR A 985 -2.96 2.21 0.09
N VAL A 986 -3.20 1.10 0.81
CA VAL A 986 -2.61 -0.20 0.52
C VAL A 986 -3.15 -0.79 -0.79
N TRP A 987 -2.26 -1.33 -1.65
CA TRP A 987 -2.63 -2.19 -2.78
C TRP A 987 -2.67 -3.67 -2.33
N THR A 988 -3.83 -4.30 -2.11
CA THR A 988 -5.21 -3.77 -2.09
C THR A 988 -5.94 -4.19 -0.81
N GLY A 989 -7.09 -3.57 -0.52
CA GLY A 989 -7.94 -4.00 0.59
C GLY A 989 -8.55 -5.39 0.36
N TRP A 990 -9.07 -5.59 -0.85
CA TRP A 990 -9.68 -6.85 -1.31
C TRP A 990 -8.96 -7.35 -2.56
N ASP A 991 -8.84 -8.67 -2.70
CA ASP A 991 -8.53 -9.27 -4.01
C ASP A 991 -9.68 -8.92 -4.97
N TYR A 992 -9.34 -8.83 -6.24
CA TYR A 992 -10.21 -8.39 -7.33
C TYR A 992 -9.98 -9.28 -8.54
N VAL A 993 -10.94 -9.28 -9.46
CA VAL A 993 -10.84 -10.12 -10.66
C VAL A 993 -9.80 -9.52 -11.62
N GLY A 994 -8.95 -10.37 -12.19
CA GLY A 994 -7.85 -9.92 -13.02
C GLY A 994 -6.57 -9.58 -12.26
N GLU A 995 -5.64 -8.93 -12.96
CA GLU A 995 -4.26 -8.60 -12.53
C GLU A 995 -3.60 -9.66 -11.62
N PRO A 996 -3.49 -10.92 -12.07
CA PRO A 996 -3.11 -12.04 -11.21
C PRO A 996 -1.59 -12.15 -11.02
N THR A 997 -0.90 -11.04 -10.82
CA THR A 997 0.56 -11.00 -10.65
C THR A 997 1.01 -11.95 -9.52
N PRO A 998 2.01 -12.82 -9.75
CA PRO A 998 2.84 -12.97 -10.96
C PRO A 998 2.31 -13.96 -12.01
N PHE A 999 1.20 -14.65 -11.74
CA PHE A 999 0.71 -15.76 -12.54
C PHE A 999 -0.41 -15.33 -13.50
N ASP A 1000 -0.07 -14.87 -14.71
CA ASP A 1000 -1.08 -14.48 -15.72
C ASP A 1000 -2.11 -15.59 -16.01
N THR A 1001 -1.77 -16.87 -15.79
CA THR A 1001 -2.69 -18.01 -15.95
C THR A 1001 -3.80 -18.10 -14.90
N SER A 1002 -3.73 -17.33 -13.81
CA SER A 1002 -4.74 -17.28 -12.75
C SER A 1002 -5.87 -16.28 -13.10
N ARG A 1003 -6.97 -16.28 -12.34
CA ARG A 1003 -8.19 -15.52 -12.65
C ARG A 1003 -8.34 -14.20 -11.89
N SER A 1004 -7.63 -14.05 -10.79
CA SER A 1004 -7.79 -12.92 -9.86
C SER A 1004 -6.46 -12.59 -9.19
N SER A 1005 -6.42 -11.44 -8.52
CA SER A 1005 -5.22 -10.94 -7.88
C SER A 1005 -4.85 -11.71 -6.61
N TYR A 1006 -3.62 -11.44 -6.13
CA TYR A 1006 -3.07 -11.95 -4.86
C TYR A 1006 -2.79 -10.82 -3.86
N PHE A 1007 -3.04 -9.57 -4.26
CA PHE A 1007 -2.66 -8.35 -3.54
C PHE A 1007 -3.54 -8.06 -2.32
N GLY A 1008 -4.78 -8.54 -2.33
CA GLY A 1008 -5.77 -8.28 -1.32
C GLY A 1008 -5.36 -8.75 0.06
N ILE A 1009 -5.57 -7.89 1.05
CA ILE A 1009 -5.50 -8.27 2.47
C ILE A 1009 -6.63 -9.25 2.82
N ILE A 1010 -7.77 -9.11 2.14
CA ILE A 1010 -8.94 -9.98 2.20
C ILE A 1010 -9.06 -10.67 0.84
N ASP A 1011 -9.34 -11.98 0.83
CA ASP A 1011 -9.55 -12.68 -0.44
C ASP A 1011 -10.86 -12.30 -1.13
N MET A 1012 -11.03 -12.71 -2.39
CA MET A 1012 -12.18 -12.33 -3.21
C MET A 1012 -13.53 -12.84 -2.67
N ALA A 1013 -13.53 -13.93 -1.88
CA ALA A 1013 -14.72 -14.45 -1.20
C ALA A 1013 -14.99 -13.72 0.14
N GLY A 1014 -14.05 -12.91 0.60
CA GLY A 1014 -14.12 -12.20 1.88
C GLY A 1014 -13.73 -13.05 3.06
N PHE A 1015 -12.83 -14.00 2.87
CA PHE A 1015 -12.08 -14.62 3.94
C PHE A 1015 -10.78 -13.86 4.15
N LYS A 1016 -10.45 -13.61 5.42
CA LYS A 1016 -9.27 -12.83 5.81
C LYS A 1016 -8.00 -13.67 5.57
N LYS A 1017 -7.00 -13.06 4.93
CA LYS A 1017 -5.63 -13.59 4.91
C LYS A 1017 -4.92 -13.20 6.21
N ASP A 1018 -3.76 -13.79 6.50
CA ASP A 1018 -3.03 -13.48 7.74
C ASP A 1018 -2.64 -12.00 7.86
N ARG A 1019 -2.35 -11.36 6.72
CA ARG A 1019 -2.05 -9.93 6.62
C ARG A 1019 -3.18 -9.02 7.14
N PHE A 1020 -4.44 -9.47 7.18
CA PHE A 1020 -5.53 -8.72 7.83
C PHE A 1020 -5.20 -8.43 9.30
N PHE A 1021 -4.66 -9.44 10.00
CA PHE A 1021 -4.34 -9.33 11.41
C PHE A 1021 -3.05 -8.54 11.65
N GLN A 1022 -2.13 -8.54 10.68
CA GLN A 1022 -0.97 -7.65 10.67
C GLN A 1022 -1.40 -6.18 10.66
N TYR A 1023 -2.25 -5.78 9.70
CA TYR A 1023 -2.81 -4.43 9.67
C TYR A 1023 -3.67 -4.12 10.89
N GLN A 1024 -4.51 -5.05 11.36
CA GLN A 1024 -5.33 -4.85 12.55
C GLN A 1024 -4.48 -4.59 13.81
N SER A 1025 -3.36 -5.31 13.97
CA SER A 1025 -2.45 -5.09 15.09
C SER A 1025 -1.86 -3.67 15.12
N ARG A 1026 -1.65 -3.07 13.94
CA ARG A 1026 -1.08 -1.73 13.77
C ARG A 1026 -2.12 -0.63 13.82
N TRP A 1027 -3.21 -0.77 13.07
CA TRP A 1027 -4.24 0.25 12.89
C TRP A 1027 -5.23 0.30 14.06
N ARG A 1028 -5.40 -0.81 14.79
CA ARG A 1028 -6.22 -0.88 16.01
C ARG A 1028 -5.36 -1.23 17.22
N SER A 1029 -4.44 -0.34 17.56
CA SER A 1029 -3.52 -0.53 18.68
C SER A 1029 -4.22 -0.63 20.05
N ASP A 1030 -5.47 -0.20 20.14
CA ASP A 1030 -6.35 -0.29 21.31
C ASP A 1030 -7.16 -1.60 21.37
N PHE A 1031 -7.23 -2.36 20.28
CA PHE A 1031 -8.01 -3.59 20.20
C PHE A 1031 -7.24 -4.79 20.77
N PRO A 1032 -7.79 -5.50 21.78
CA PRO A 1032 -7.20 -6.73 22.31
C PRO A 1032 -7.17 -7.84 21.28
N MET A 1033 -5.98 -8.16 20.77
CA MET A 1033 -5.80 -9.20 19.76
C MET A 1033 -4.44 -9.89 19.85
N ALA A 1034 -4.45 -11.15 19.45
CA ALA A 1034 -3.28 -11.98 19.19
C ALA A 1034 -3.66 -12.89 18.02
N HIS A 1035 -2.76 -13.05 17.05
CA HIS A 1035 -2.98 -13.92 15.90
C HIS A 1035 -1.70 -14.67 15.56
N ILE A 1036 -1.75 -15.99 15.60
CA ILE A 1036 -0.65 -16.89 15.25
C ILE A 1036 -0.75 -17.30 13.78
N LEU A 1037 0.38 -17.30 13.08
CA LEU A 1037 0.57 -18.01 11.83
C LEU A 1037 1.89 -18.80 11.85
N PRO A 1038 2.02 -19.92 11.10
CA PRO A 1038 1.01 -20.53 10.24
C PRO A 1038 0.01 -21.43 11.00
N HIS A 1039 -0.81 -22.19 10.28
CA HIS A 1039 -1.57 -23.31 10.86
C HIS A 1039 -0.65 -24.35 11.52
N TRP A 1040 -1.16 -25.18 12.44
CA TRP A 1040 -0.32 -26.13 13.21
C TRP A 1040 -0.51 -27.61 12.82
N THR A 1041 -0.75 -27.89 11.54
CA THR A 1041 -0.89 -29.25 10.98
C THR A 1041 0.09 -29.47 9.85
N TRP A 1042 1.22 -30.12 10.14
CA TRP A 1042 2.35 -30.30 9.22
C TRP A 1042 2.92 -31.72 9.26
N PRO A 1043 2.21 -32.73 8.73
CA PRO A 1043 2.66 -34.12 8.78
C PRO A 1043 4.08 -34.31 8.20
N ASP A 1044 4.42 -33.55 7.15
CA ASP A 1044 5.71 -33.65 6.46
C ASP A 1044 6.83 -32.85 7.13
N ARG A 1045 6.55 -32.14 8.23
CA ARG A 1045 7.54 -31.29 8.95
C ARG A 1045 7.80 -31.73 10.39
N VAL A 1046 7.40 -32.94 10.79
CA VAL A 1046 7.68 -33.46 12.14
C VAL A 1046 9.18 -33.41 12.43
N GLY A 1047 9.56 -32.70 13.49
CA GLY A 1047 10.98 -32.53 13.88
C GLY A 1047 11.75 -31.46 13.10
N LEU A 1048 11.10 -30.75 12.16
CA LEU A 1048 11.68 -29.62 11.44
C LEU A 1048 11.27 -28.29 12.08
N VAL A 1049 12.10 -27.27 11.91
CA VAL A 1049 11.76 -25.89 12.30
C VAL A 1049 10.62 -25.38 11.41
N THR A 1050 9.59 -24.82 12.05
CA THR A 1050 8.47 -24.16 11.40
C THR A 1050 8.38 -22.74 11.97
N PRO A 1051 8.79 -21.71 11.21
CA PRO A 1051 8.72 -20.32 11.64
C PRO A 1051 7.29 -19.94 12.07
N VAL A 1052 7.15 -19.42 13.30
CA VAL A 1052 5.89 -18.96 13.88
C VAL A 1052 5.96 -17.46 14.01
N HIS A 1053 4.99 -16.75 13.42
CA HIS A 1053 4.82 -15.32 13.59
C HIS A 1053 3.58 -15.06 14.45
N VAL A 1054 3.62 -13.97 15.21
CA VAL A 1054 2.52 -13.50 16.05
C VAL A 1054 2.26 -12.04 15.72
N PHE A 1055 1.05 -11.73 15.27
CA PHE A 1055 0.58 -10.35 15.15
C PHE A 1055 -0.21 -9.96 16.40
N SER A 1056 0.18 -8.83 17.01
CA SER A 1056 -0.40 -8.34 18.26
C SER A 1056 -0.10 -6.86 18.45
N SER A 1057 -1.06 -6.12 19.01
CA SER A 1057 -0.87 -4.73 19.47
C SER A 1057 -0.34 -4.63 20.92
N ALA A 1058 -0.01 -5.77 21.53
CA ALA A 1058 0.51 -5.88 22.88
C ALA A 1058 2.02 -5.57 22.95
N ASP A 1059 2.54 -5.40 24.17
CA ASP A 1059 3.95 -5.05 24.41
C ASP A 1059 4.85 -6.31 24.39
N GLU A 1060 4.33 -7.44 24.85
CA GLU A 1060 5.05 -8.71 25.02
C GLU A 1060 4.18 -9.90 24.61
N ALA A 1061 4.82 -11.03 24.27
CA ALA A 1061 4.16 -12.28 23.94
C ALA A 1061 4.94 -13.49 24.47
N GLU A 1062 4.24 -14.49 24.98
CA GLU A 1062 4.78 -15.78 25.38
C GLU A 1062 4.16 -16.89 24.55
N LEU A 1063 5.00 -17.65 23.83
CA LEU A 1063 4.58 -18.74 22.97
C LEU A 1063 4.88 -20.10 23.62
N PHE A 1064 3.91 -21.01 23.53
CA PHE A 1064 3.95 -22.33 24.16
C PHE A 1064 3.66 -23.41 23.11
N VAL A 1065 4.53 -24.42 23.04
CA VAL A 1065 4.29 -25.66 22.29
C VAL A 1065 4.02 -26.77 23.29
N ASN A 1066 2.82 -27.33 23.28
CA ASN A 1066 2.39 -28.39 24.21
C ASN A 1066 2.66 -28.01 25.68
N GLY A 1067 2.34 -26.77 26.05
CA GLY A 1067 2.52 -26.21 27.40
C GLY A 1067 3.96 -25.85 27.77
N LYS A 1068 4.93 -25.99 26.87
CA LYS A 1068 6.33 -25.62 27.11
C LYS A 1068 6.67 -24.32 26.39
N PHE A 1069 7.22 -23.36 27.13
CA PHE A 1069 7.68 -22.08 26.57
C PHE A 1069 8.72 -22.30 25.46
N ARG A 1070 8.51 -21.69 24.28
CA ARG A 1070 9.38 -21.78 23.11
C ARG A 1070 9.29 -20.48 22.32
N TRP A 1071 10.44 -19.91 21.95
CA TRP A 1071 10.54 -18.77 21.05
C TRP A 1071 11.75 -18.99 20.15
N ASP A 1072 11.65 -18.56 18.89
CA ASP A 1072 12.59 -18.83 17.80
C ASP A 1072 12.82 -20.33 17.49
N ASP A 1073 13.13 -20.64 16.22
CA ASP A 1073 13.41 -22.00 15.72
C ASP A 1073 12.42 -23.08 16.22
N VAL A 1074 11.12 -22.74 16.24
CA VAL A 1074 10.07 -23.59 16.79
C VAL A 1074 10.00 -24.91 16.00
N ILE A 1075 10.40 -26.01 16.64
CA ILE A 1075 10.34 -27.35 16.04
C ILE A 1075 8.89 -27.82 16.06
N TYR A 1076 8.37 -28.21 14.89
CA TYR A 1076 7.01 -28.72 14.79
C TYR A 1076 6.86 -30.04 15.55
N GLN A 1077 5.93 -30.01 16.50
CA GLN A 1077 5.42 -31.16 17.24
C GLN A 1077 3.90 -31.12 17.17
N PRO A 1078 3.24 -32.23 16.76
CA PRO A 1078 1.80 -32.32 16.80
C PRO A 1078 1.24 -31.97 18.19
N GLY A 1079 0.13 -31.23 18.23
CA GLY A 1079 -0.53 -30.81 19.46
C GLY A 1079 -0.95 -29.34 19.43
N ASP A 1080 -0.72 -28.62 20.53
CA ASP A 1080 -1.16 -27.24 20.73
C ASP A 1080 0.01 -26.25 20.60
N LEU A 1081 -0.20 -25.21 19.79
CA LEU A 1081 0.59 -23.99 19.75
C LEU A 1081 -0.25 -22.84 20.30
N ARG A 1082 0.15 -22.26 21.42
CA ARG A 1082 -0.61 -21.22 22.12
C ARG A 1082 0.27 -20.00 22.35
N VAL A 1083 -0.28 -18.82 22.13
CA VAL A 1083 0.35 -17.55 22.52
C VAL A 1083 -0.50 -16.85 23.57
N VAL A 1084 0.16 -16.24 24.55
CA VAL A 1084 -0.44 -15.29 25.49
C VAL A 1084 0.28 -13.97 25.29
N THR A 1085 -0.45 -12.91 24.98
CA THR A 1085 0.11 -11.56 24.80
C THR A 1085 -0.19 -10.71 26.01
N TYR A 1086 0.69 -9.76 26.32
CA TYR A 1086 0.60 -8.92 27.51
C TYR A 1086 0.74 -7.45 27.14
N LYS A 1087 -0.14 -6.61 27.72
CA LYS A 1087 -0.11 -5.16 27.57
C LYS A 1087 -0.07 -4.52 28.95
N ASN A 1088 0.93 -3.70 29.20
CA ASN A 1088 1.22 -3.12 30.52
C ASN A 1088 1.31 -4.19 31.63
N GLY A 1089 1.94 -5.35 31.33
CA GLY A 1089 2.11 -6.45 32.28
C GLY A 1089 0.84 -7.24 32.63
N LYS A 1090 -0.27 -7.04 31.91
CA LYS A 1090 -1.52 -7.81 32.06
C LYS A 1090 -1.81 -8.60 30.80
N GLU A 1091 -2.41 -9.77 30.95
CA GLU A 1091 -2.90 -10.56 29.81
C GLU A 1091 -3.82 -9.70 28.94
N TRP A 1092 -3.48 -9.63 27.65
CA TRP A 1092 -4.14 -8.80 26.65
C TRP A 1092 -5.02 -9.64 25.74
N ALA A 1093 -4.43 -10.68 25.12
CA ALA A 1093 -5.15 -11.61 24.27
C ALA A 1093 -4.45 -12.97 24.22
N VAL A 1094 -5.18 -13.98 23.77
CA VAL A 1094 -4.70 -15.36 23.60
C VAL A 1094 -5.15 -15.87 22.24
N ASP A 1095 -4.24 -16.53 21.52
CA ASP A 1095 -4.58 -17.33 20.34
C ASP A 1095 -4.02 -18.75 20.48
N THR A 1096 -4.64 -19.71 19.80
CA THR A 1096 -4.21 -21.11 19.82
C THR A 1096 -4.45 -21.76 18.47
N LYS A 1097 -3.41 -22.36 17.90
CA LYS A 1097 -3.50 -23.26 16.75
C LYS A 1097 -3.26 -24.69 17.21
N ARG A 1098 -3.96 -25.64 16.58
CA ARG A 1098 -3.87 -27.07 16.91
C ARG A 1098 -3.55 -27.89 15.69
N THR A 1099 -2.91 -29.04 15.92
CA THR A 1099 -2.87 -30.10 14.92
C THR A 1099 -4.26 -30.74 14.81
N VAL A 1100 -4.85 -30.67 13.63
CA VAL A 1100 -6.23 -31.09 13.37
C VAL A 1100 -6.28 -32.45 12.69
N GLY A 1101 -7.40 -33.16 12.88
CA GLY A 1101 -7.63 -34.45 12.24
C GLY A 1101 -8.10 -34.33 10.78
N SER A 1102 -8.47 -35.46 10.18
CA SER A 1102 -9.10 -35.49 8.86
C SER A 1102 -10.46 -34.79 8.87
N ALA A 1103 -10.86 -34.23 7.72
CA ALA A 1103 -12.17 -33.63 7.52
C ALA A 1103 -13.30 -34.62 7.90
N ALA A 1104 -14.27 -34.15 8.67
CA ALA A 1104 -15.37 -34.99 9.17
C ALA A 1104 -16.76 -34.38 8.95
N LYS A 1105 -16.88 -33.05 8.93
CA LYS A 1105 -18.15 -32.35 8.74
C LYS A 1105 -17.97 -30.95 8.14
N LEU A 1106 -19.05 -30.43 7.55
CA LEU A 1106 -19.18 -29.04 7.17
C LEU A 1106 -19.80 -28.23 8.31
N VAL A 1107 -19.35 -26.99 8.48
CA VAL A 1107 -20.02 -25.97 9.30
C VAL A 1107 -20.46 -24.86 8.36
N ILE A 1108 -21.71 -24.40 8.52
CA ILE A 1108 -22.31 -23.37 7.70
C ILE A 1108 -22.75 -22.20 8.58
N SER A 1109 -22.45 -20.97 8.16
CA SER A 1109 -22.87 -19.74 8.82
C SER A 1109 -23.31 -18.72 7.79
N ALA A 1110 -24.30 -17.89 8.13
CA ALA A 1110 -24.71 -16.76 7.32
C ALA A 1110 -24.33 -15.47 8.04
N ASP A 1111 -23.78 -14.49 7.33
CA ASP A 1111 -23.48 -13.17 7.90
C ASP A 1111 -24.75 -12.51 8.46
N ARG A 1112 -25.89 -12.71 7.77
CA ARG A 1112 -27.21 -12.27 8.14
C ARG A 1112 -28.24 -13.34 7.83
N THR A 1113 -29.10 -13.66 8.78
CA THR A 1113 -30.20 -14.62 8.60
C THR A 1113 -31.52 -13.97 8.20
N ALA A 1114 -31.57 -12.64 8.07
CA ALA A 1114 -32.73 -11.90 7.59
C ALA A 1114 -32.32 -10.92 6.50
N ILE A 1115 -32.96 -11.04 5.34
CA ILE A 1115 -32.67 -10.24 4.14
C ILE A 1115 -33.95 -9.66 3.52
N GLY A 1116 -33.80 -8.48 2.91
CA GLY A 1116 -34.85 -7.78 2.17
C GLY A 1116 -35.16 -8.41 0.81
N LEU A 1117 -36.18 -7.87 0.13
CA LEU A 1117 -36.58 -8.23 -1.24
C LEU A 1117 -36.04 -7.26 -2.30
N ASP A 1118 -35.31 -6.24 -1.87
CA ASP A 1118 -34.76 -5.13 -2.64
C ASP A 1118 -33.33 -5.41 -3.14
N ASN A 1119 -33.12 -6.61 -3.72
CA ASN A 1119 -31.80 -7.11 -4.13
C ASN A 1119 -30.77 -7.24 -2.98
N ASP A 1120 -31.22 -7.31 -1.73
CA ASP A 1120 -30.39 -7.61 -0.56
C ASP A 1120 -29.78 -9.02 -0.65
N LEU A 1121 -28.64 -9.21 0.02
CA LEU A 1121 -27.82 -10.43 -0.07
C LEU A 1121 -27.50 -11.00 1.31
N SER A 1122 -27.40 -12.32 1.38
CA SER A 1122 -26.81 -13.06 2.49
C SER A 1122 -25.56 -13.79 2.02
N PHE A 1123 -24.46 -13.65 2.75
CA PHE A 1123 -23.19 -14.32 2.49
C PHE A 1123 -23.11 -15.55 3.40
N VAL A 1124 -23.20 -16.73 2.79
CA VAL A 1124 -23.24 -18.01 3.48
C VAL A 1124 -21.87 -18.68 3.38
N SER A 1125 -21.12 -18.64 4.48
CA SER A 1125 -19.77 -19.20 4.60
C SER A 1125 -19.80 -20.66 5.04
N ILE A 1126 -18.94 -21.46 4.44
CA ILE A 1126 -18.77 -22.88 4.73
C ILE A 1126 -17.33 -23.11 5.18
N ALA A 1127 -17.18 -23.85 6.27
CA ALA A 1127 -15.90 -24.33 6.77
C ALA A 1127 -15.88 -25.86 6.79
N VAL A 1128 -14.81 -26.45 6.29
CA VAL A 1128 -14.52 -27.88 6.43
C VAL A 1128 -13.77 -28.09 7.73
N VAL A 1129 -14.35 -28.88 8.63
CA VAL A 1129 -13.80 -29.09 9.98
C VAL A 1129 -13.63 -30.57 10.29
N ASP A 1130 -12.74 -30.87 11.23
CA ASP A 1130 -12.53 -32.21 11.75
C ASP A 1130 -13.65 -32.64 12.73
N SER A 1131 -13.51 -33.81 13.36
CA SER A 1131 -14.50 -34.31 14.31
C SER A 1131 -14.67 -33.42 15.56
N LYS A 1132 -13.63 -32.67 15.93
CA LYS A 1132 -13.62 -31.76 17.09
C LYS A 1132 -14.18 -30.37 16.73
N GLY A 1133 -14.30 -30.07 15.44
CA GLY A 1133 -14.81 -28.81 14.93
C GLY A 1133 -13.72 -27.79 14.61
N ASP A 1134 -12.44 -28.19 14.64
CA ASP A 1134 -11.33 -27.33 14.20
C ASP A 1134 -11.24 -27.34 12.67
N ILE A 1135 -10.95 -26.18 12.07
CA ILE A 1135 -10.86 -26.03 10.60
C ILE A 1135 -9.68 -26.85 10.08
N VAL A 1136 -9.92 -27.60 9.01
CA VAL A 1136 -8.87 -28.36 8.31
C VAL A 1136 -8.16 -27.43 7.32
N PRO A 1137 -6.93 -26.98 7.60
CA PRO A 1137 -6.34 -25.81 6.94
C PRO A 1137 -6.02 -26.01 5.45
N GLN A 1138 -5.88 -27.26 4.99
CA GLN A 1138 -5.64 -27.60 3.58
C GLN A 1138 -6.81 -28.38 2.96
N ALA A 1139 -7.98 -28.38 3.59
CA ALA A 1139 -9.13 -29.07 3.03
C ALA A 1139 -9.58 -28.43 1.70
N SER A 1140 -9.72 -29.29 0.70
CA SER A 1140 -10.11 -28.95 -0.67
C SER A 1140 -11.31 -29.77 -1.17
N ASN A 1141 -12.13 -30.27 -0.23
CA ASN A 1141 -13.32 -31.06 -0.51
C ASN A 1141 -14.24 -30.35 -1.53
N SER A 1142 -14.80 -31.10 -2.46
CA SER A 1142 -15.83 -30.61 -3.37
C SER A 1142 -17.15 -30.46 -2.63
N ILE A 1143 -17.63 -29.23 -2.49
CA ILE A 1143 -18.86 -28.86 -1.79
C ILE A 1143 -19.94 -28.62 -2.84
N ILE A 1144 -21.08 -29.29 -2.68
CA ILE A 1144 -22.29 -29.12 -3.48
C ILE A 1144 -23.29 -28.32 -2.67
N PHE A 1145 -23.70 -27.18 -3.19
CA PHE A 1145 -24.70 -26.30 -2.63
C PHE A 1145 -26.09 -26.61 -3.20
N SER A 1146 -27.09 -26.50 -2.33
CA SER A 1146 -28.50 -26.57 -2.74
C SER A 1146 -29.32 -25.55 -1.95
N ILE A 1147 -30.41 -25.11 -2.55
CA ILE A 1147 -31.32 -24.11 -1.96
C ILE A 1147 -32.76 -24.57 -2.11
N SER A 1148 -33.57 -24.32 -1.09
CA SER A 1148 -35.02 -24.53 -1.10
C SER A 1148 -35.74 -23.33 -0.49
N GLY A 1149 -36.98 -23.10 -0.93
CA GLY A 1149 -37.72 -21.87 -0.60
C GLY A 1149 -37.52 -20.77 -1.65
N PRO A 1150 -38.02 -19.55 -1.39
CA PRO A 1150 -38.06 -18.47 -2.37
C PRO A 1150 -36.73 -17.70 -2.45
N GLY A 1151 -35.65 -18.39 -2.80
CA GLY A 1151 -34.32 -17.79 -2.94
C GLY A 1151 -33.47 -18.45 -4.00
N THR A 1152 -32.42 -17.75 -4.41
CA THR A 1152 -31.47 -18.20 -5.44
C THR A 1152 -30.05 -18.07 -4.91
N ILE A 1153 -29.21 -19.09 -5.15
CA ILE A 1153 -27.76 -18.96 -5.00
C ILE A 1153 -27.27 -18.23 -6.24
N VAL A 1154 -26.85 -16.97 -6.09
CA VAL A 1154 -26.44 -16.13 -7.23
C VAL A 1154 -25.02 -16.42 -7.67
N SER A 1155 -24.17 -16.84 -6.74
CA SER A 1155 -22.75 -17.11 -6.98
C SER A 1155 -22.15 -17.98 -5.87
N THR A 1156 -21.07 -18.70 -6.19
CA THR A 1156 -20.20 -19.40 -5.25
C THR A 1156 -18.75 -19.04 -5.48
N ASP A 1157 -17.95 -19.06 -4.42
CA ASP A 1157 -16.52 -18.76 -4.49
C ASP A 1157 -15.76 -19.45 -3.35
N ASN A 1158 -14.45 -19.43 -3.41
CA ASN A 1158 -13.54 -19.88 -2.35
C ASN A 1158 -12.33 -18.94 -2.18
N GLY A 1159 -12.18 -17.93 -3.04
CA GLY A 1159 -11.05 -17.00 -3.00
C GLY A 1159 -9.73 -17.58 -3.54
N ASP A 1160 -9.74 -18.78 -4.14
CA ASP A 1160 -8.57 -19.36 -4.81
C ASP A 1160 -8.36 -18.68 -6.18
N PRO A 1161 -7.23 -17.97 -6.41
CA PRO A 1161 -6.96 -17.32 -7.69
C PRO A 1161 -6.78 -18.30 -8.86
N THR A 1162 -6.56 -19.59 -8.58
CA THR A 1162 -6.32 -20.62 -9.58
C THR A 1162 -7.58 -21.43 -9.95
N ASP A 1163 -8.68 -21.30 -9.20
CA ASP A 1163 -9.92 -22.05 -9.41
C ASP A 1163 -10.76 -21.48 -10.57
N MET A 1164 -10.64 -22.11 -11.75
CA MET A 1164 -11.38 -21.74 -12.96
C MET A 1164 -12.85 -22.22 -13.00
N THR A 1165 -13.40 -22.67 -11.88
CA THR A 1165 -14.82 -23.06 -11.82
C THR A 1165 -15.71 -21.81 -11.94
N ALA A 1166 -16.62 -21.79 -12.91
CA ALA A 1166 -17.50 -20.65 -13.16
C ALA A 1166 -18.29 -20.25 -11.89
N PHE A 1167 -18.40 -18.96 -11.62
CA PHE A 1167 -18.98 -18.42 -10.39
C PHE A 1167 -20.40 -18.93 -10.07
N PRO A 1168 -21.33 -19.06 -11.03
CA PRO A 1168 -22.67 -19.60 -10.75
C PRO A 1168 -22.72 -21.10 -10.44
N SER A 1169 -21.61 -21.84 -10.55
CA SER A 1169 -21.55 -23.27 -10.25
C SER A 1169 -22.02 -23.54 -8.83
N LEU A 1170 -22.93 -24.50 -8.66
CA LEU A 1170 -23.34 -24.98 -7.33
C LEU A 1170 -22.35 -25.99 -6.73
N THR A 1171 -21.31 -26.36 -7.47
CA THR A 1171 -20.22 -27.21 -6.97
C THR A 1171 -18.94 -26.38 -6.92
N ARG A 1172 -18.32 -26.30 -5.75
CA ARG A 1172 -17.12 -25.51 -5.48
C ARG A 1172 -16.18 -26.28 -4.57
N LYS A 1173 -14.88 -26.30 -4.86
CA LYS A 1173 -13.92 -26.84 -3.88
C LYS A 1173 -13.75 -25.87 -2.72
N ALA A 1174 -13.58 -26.39 -1.51
CA ALA A 1174 -13.00 -25.58 -0.45
C ALA A 1174 -11.58 -25.14 -0.86
N PHE A 1175 -11.17 -23.94 -0.44
CA PHE A 1175 -9.79 -23.49 -0.51
C PHE A 1175 -9.35 -23.11 0.89
N SER A 1176 -8.25 -23.70 1.35
CA SER A 1176 -7.77 -23.64 2.73
C SER A 1176 -8.90 -23.78 3.76
N GLY A 1177 -9.75 -24.80 3.57
CA GLY A 1177 -10.87 -25.12 4.46
C GLY A 1177 -12.16 -24.31 4.26
N HIS A 1178 -12.23 -23.36 3.33
CA HIS A 1178 -13.37 -22.45 3.20
C HIS A 1178 -14.00 -22.41 1.80
N ALA A 1179 -15.32 -22.16 1.76
CA ALA A 1179 -16.08 -21.82 0.55
C ALA A 1179 -17.24 -20.89 0.90
N LEU A 1180 -17.79 -20.19 -0.09
CA LEU A 1180 -18.86 -19.20 0.03
C LEU A 1180 -19.98 -19.52 -0.95
N ALA A 1181 -21.22 -19.33 -0.52
CA ALA A 1181 -22.39 -19.16 -1.38
C ALA A 1181 -23.05 -17.81 -1.08
N ILE A 1182 -23.39 -17.05 -2.12
CA ILE A 1182 -24.11 -15.79 -2.01
C ILE A 1182 -25.57 -16.02 -2.38
N VAL A 1183 -26.49 -15.57 -1.52
CA VAL A 1183 -27.93 -15.86 -1.64
C VAL A 1183 -28.74 -14.58 -1.73
N ARG A 1184 -29.67 -14.56 -2.68
CA ARG A 1184 -30.68 -13.51 -2.85
C ARG A 1184 -32.07 -14.08 -2.62
N ALA A 1185 -32.97 -13.28 -2.05
CA ALA A 1185 -34.38 -13.62 -1.96
C ALA A 1185 -35.11 -13.32 -3.28
N ASN A 1186 -36.02 -14.21 -3.69
CA ASN A 1186 -36.91 -14.00 -4.84
C ASN A 1186 -38.29 -13.47 -4.39
N SER A 1187 -38.74 -13.86 -3.20
CA SER A 1187 -39.97 -13.37 -2.56
C SER A 1187 -39.91 -13.59 -1.06
N ALA A 1188 -40.87 -13.02 -0.31
CA ALA A 1188 -40.96 -13.23 1.14
C ALA A 1188 -41.12 -14.73 1.47
N GLY A 1189 -40.47 -15.18 2.55
CA GLY A 1189 -40.58 -16.56 3.02
C GLY A 1189 -39.30 -17.08 3.68
N THR A 1190 -39.28 -18.39 3.91
CA THR A 1190 -38.15 -19.09 4.52
C THR A 1190 -37.30 -19.76 3.45
N ILE A 1191 -36.02 -19.42 3.42
CA ILE A 1191 -35.02 -19.98 2.50
C ILE A 1191 -34.12 -20.92 3.29
N THR A 1192 -33.90 -22.14 2.82
CA THR A 1192 -32.93 -23.08 3.43
C THR A 1192 -31.83 -23.37 2.44
N VAL A 1193 -30.60 -23.06 2.84
CA VAL A 1193 -29.38 -23.33 2.08
C VAL A 1193 -28.68 -24.53 2.71
N SER A 1194 -28.34 -25.53 1.91
CA SER A 1194 -27.64 -26.73 2.36
C SER A 1194 -26.35 -26.94 1.58
N ALA A 1195 -25.34 -27.49 2.24
CA ALA A 1195 -24.06 -27.83 1.68
C ALA A 1195 -23.72 -29.29 2.01
N THR A 1196 -23.27 -30.05 1.02
CA THR A 1196 -22.87 -31.47 1.16
C THR A 1196 -21.52 -31.69 0.50
N ALA A 1197 -20.74 -32.65 0.99
CA ALA A 1197 -19.49 -33.08 0.38
C ALA A 1197 -19.27 -34.57 0.67
N ASP A 1198 -18.63 -35.28 -0.26
CA ASP A 1198 -18.45 -36.73 -0.15
C ASP A 1198 -17.61 -37.12 1.08
N GLY A 1199 -18.05 -38.15 1.78
CA GLY A 1199 -17.34 -38.72 2.93
C GLY A 1199 -17.43 -37.93 4.24
N ILE A 1200 -18.11 -36.78 4.28
CA ILE A 1200 -18.27 -35.95 5.48
C ILE A 1200 -19.72 -35.52 5.73
N THR A 1201 -20.04 -35.15 6.97
CA THR A 1201 -21.41 -34.73 7.33
C THR A 1201 -21.73 -33.34 6.75
N GLY A 1202 -22.82 -33.22 5.98
CA GLY A 1202 -23.29 -31.94 5.44
C GLY A 1202 -23.91 -30.99 6.48
N ALA A 1203 -24.21 -29.76 6.07
CA ALA A 1203 -24.76 -28.72 6.94
C ALA A 1203 -25.84 -27.88 6.23
N LYS A 1204 -26.70 -27.21 7.01
CA LYS A 1204 -27.72 -26.29 6.48
C LYS A 1204 -27.93 -25.06 7.36
N VAL A 1205 -28.33 -23.95 6.75
CA VAL A 1205 -28.72 -22.70 7.41
C VAL A 1205 -30.06 -22.23 6.86
N THR A 1206 -30.86 -21.57 7.71
CA THR A 1206 -32.15 -21.02 7.34
C THR A 1206 -32.10 -19.49 7.37
N LEU A 1207 -32.55 -18.86 6.29
CA LEU A 1207 -32.69 -17.43 6.13
C LEU A 1207 -34.18 -17.06 6.08
N LYS A 1208 -34.49 -15.82 6.45
CA LYS A 1208 -35.82 -15.24 6.38
C LYS A 1208 -35.82 -14.05 5.43
N ALA A 1209 -36.51 -14.19 4.30
CA ALA A 1209 -36.77 -13.12 3.35
C ALA A 1209 -38.03 -12.35 3.79
N ARG A 1210 -37.93 -11.03 3.97
CA ARG A 1210 -39.04 -10.20 4.43
C ARG A 1210 -38.99 -8.77 3.93
#